data_AF-A0A5B9P7Z8-F1
#
_entry.id   AF-A0A5B9P7Z8-F1
#
_cell.length_a   1.000
_cell.length_b   1.000
_cell.length_c   1.000
_cell.angle_alpha   90.00
_cell.angle_beta   90.00
_cell.angle_gamma   90.00
#
_symmetry.space_group_name_H-M   'P 1'
#
loop_
_entity.id
_entity.type
_entity.pdbx_description
1 polymer ?
#
loop_
_entity_poly.entity_id
_entity_poly.type
_entity_poly.pdbx_seq_one_letter_code
_entity_poly.pdbx_strand_id
1 'polypeptide(L)'
;MDMNFRTTLRRSIACCIAFPLMATPIVAQEKPVSVATPDGYATQNGGTTGGGDAPRVTVSTAEAFSKAVSGDEPAVVIVDGQIEIGNVNVGSNKTIVGAGVTAGLSGGTLKVRSNNVIVQNLTLGPAEGDAIEVSGAKNVFITKCSFHDSSDELCSVVRESDFVTISWCKFYFDKPHGHAFGGLIGNGDDRESDRGKLHVTMHHNWYAEGVKGRMPRVRFGHVHIYNNFYNSIGSGYCIGTGFECHVRVENSCFEKVKRPWREQKVGALQSGGEIGWSNLAFEGCEQPTYIENKFPVFELPYSFDADKVEDVKARVTDSTRGAGNCLSPKTGSSESKKPRIVVLSDFPPIGVVKGGDVPNTMKSDPDDMQSMVRFLLYSNELQVEGLVAAAGTFAMEAHKKNILGVLDRYEKVYENLKSHDPDFPTPDYLRSVTYEGRGNNHGTNIKWGKDKQPWSDIIGEGLDSEASDAIIKIVDKPDPRPVWISVWGGPREVAQAIWKVKNTRSEAELETFVSKLRIFLIAYQDATHGWLMEEFPDLFIIDSRKTYQGMFGGRDQLSDLNWVNEHIRKGHGPLCDVYPHEGMGCTGVCEGDTPAFMNLISELRGLNDSEDPTQPSWGGQYKRLAGTNHFVDGPGKSSISRWRKDYQKEFQQRADWCVTPK
;
A
#
# COMPACT_ATOMS: atom_id res chain seq x y z
N MET A 1 -60.97 48.41 -39.12
CA MET A 1 -60.41 47.63 -40.24
C MET A 1 -58.98 47.34 -39.88
N ASP A 2 -58.74 46.06 -39.60
CA ASP A 2 -57.49 45.46 -39.16
C ASP A 2 -56.34 45.67 -40.17
N MET A 3 -55.09 45.71 -39.70
CA MET A 3 -54.24 44.51 -39.62
C MET A 3 -52.81 44.87 -39.24
N ASN A 4 -52.33 44.23 -38.16
CA ASN A 4 -50.93 44.19 -37.76
C ASN A 4 -50.12 43.31 -38.71
N PHE A 5 -48.95 43.80 -39.12
CA PHE A 5 -47.91 43.04 -39.80
C PHE A 5 -47.26 42.02 -38.86
N ARG A 6 -47.19 40.75 -39.30
CA ARG A 6 -46.25 39.76 -38.77
C ARG A 6 -45.45 39.14 -39.92
N THR A 7 -44.17 39.05 -39.62
CA THR A 7 -43.01 38.58 -40.37
C THR A 7 -43.08 37.10 -40.75
N THR A 8 -42.53 36.79 -41.92
CA THR A 8 -42.40 35.45 -42.50
C THR A 8 -41.00 34.90 -42.22
N LEU A 9 -40.90 33.73 -41.59
CA LEU A 9 -39.71 32.88 -41.73
C LEU A 9 -40.15 31.41 -41.83
N ARG A 10 -39.60 30.74 -42.85
CA ARG A 10 -39.99 29.42 -43.37
C ARG A 10 -39.80 28.29 -42.35
N ARG A 11 -40.78 27.39 -42.24
CA ARG A 11 -40.68 26.10 -41.53
C ARG A 11 -40.17 25.02 -42.49
N SER A 12 -39.05 24.38 -42.14
CA SER A 12 -38.68 23.06 -42.66
C SER A 12 -39.09 22.01 -41.63
N ILE A 13 -39.90 21.05 -42.04
CA ILE A 13 -40.35 19.91 -41.21
C ILE A 13 -39.28 18.82 -41.33
N ALA A 14 -38.57 18.54 -40.24
CA ALA A 14 -37.71 17.36 -40.11
C ALA A 14 -38.46 16.28 -39.31
N CYS A 15 -38.60 15.12 -39.94
CA CYS A 15 -39.17 13.90 -39.37
C CYS A 15 -38.14 13.30 -38.38
N CYS A 16 -38.39 13.40 -37.07
CA CYS A 16 -37.58 12.72 -36.06
C CYS A 16 -38.10 11.28 -35.89
N ILE A 17 -37.40 10.35 -36.53
CA ILE A 17 -37.49 8.92 -36.23
C ILE A 17 -36.90 8.72 -34.83
N ALA A 18 -37.73 8.29 -33.88
CA ALA A 18 -37.28 7.89 -32.56
C ALA A 18 -36.46 6.59 -32.68
N PHE A 19 -35.14 6.70 -32.60
CA PHE A 19 -34.31 5.54 -32.30
C PHE A 19 -34.47 5.19 -30.82
N PRO A 20 -34.72 3.92 -30.46
CA PRO A 20 -34.64 3.51 -29.07
C PRO A 20 -33.20 3.75 -28.60
N LEU A 21 -33.03 4.51 -27.52
CA LEU A 21 -31.76 4.57 -26.80
C LEU A 21 -31.47 3.14 -26.35
N MET A 22 -30.58 2.44 -27.07
CA MET A 22 -29.94 1.26 -26.50
C MET A 22 -29.13 1.77 -25.32
N ALA A 23 -29.47 1.30 -24.12
CA ALA A 23 -28.61 1.43 -22.96
C ALA A 23 -27.24 0.90 -23.36
N THR A 24 -26.25 1.78 -23.44
CA THR A 24 -24.84 1.38 -23.47
C THR A 24 -24.61 0.50 -22.25
N PRO A 25 -24.03 -0.71 -22.39
CA PRO A 25 -23.70 -1.48 -21.23
C PRO A 25 -22.78 -0.62 -20.36
N ILE A 26 -23.11 -0.53 -19.08
CA ILE A 26 -22.21 -0.02 -18.05
C ILE A 26 -20.90 -0.78 -18.27
N VAL A 27 -19.87 -0.10 -18.77
CA VAL A 27 -18.52 -0.66 -18.80
C VAL A 27 -18.18 -0.92 -17.35
N ALA A 28 -18.06 -2.19 -16.98
CA ALA A 28 -17.66 -2.59 -15.64
C ALA A 28 -16.36 -1.86 -15.32
N GLN A 29 -16.39 -1.03 -14.29
CA GLN A 29 -15.24 -0.29 -13.80
C GLN A 29 -14.13 -1.31 -13.51
N GLU A 30 -12.99 -1.19 -14.22
CA GLU A 30 -11.89 -2.14 -14.10
C GLU A 30 -11.40 -2.18 -12.65
N LYS A 31 -11.35 -3.38 -12.06
CA LYS A 31 -10.75 -3.56 -10.74
C LYS A 31 -9.23 -3.42 -10.87
N PRO A 32 -8.56 -2.68 -9.99
CA PRO A 32 -7.15 -2.42 -10.18
C PRO A 32 -6.32 -3.51 -9.51
N VAL A 33 -5.49 -4.16 -10.30
CA VAL A 33 -4.62 -5.24 -9.84
C VAL A 33 -3.19 -4.94 -10.29
N SER A 34 -2.26 -4.92 -9.34
CA SER A 34 -0.84 -4.76 -9.66
C SER A 34 -0.25 -6.10 -10.07
N VAL A 35 0.41 -6.14 -11.21
CA VAL A 35 1.15 -7.32 -11.68
C VAL A 35 2.56 -7.25 -11.08
N ALA A 36 3.02 -8.35 -10.49
CA ALA A 36 4.34 -8.46 -9.92
C ALA A 36 5.41 -8.52 -11.02
N THR A 37 6.55 -7.88 -10.77
CA THR A 37 7.71 -7.94 -11.65
C THR A 37 8.34 -9.34 -11.58
N PRO A 38 8.52 -10.04 -12.71
CA PRO A 38 9.18 -11.35 -12.72
C PRO A 38 10.65 -11.28 -12.31
N ASP A 39 11.10 -12.33 -11.65
CA ASP A 39 12.48 -12.55 -11.19
C ASP A 39 12.94 -13.97 -11.55
N GLY A 40 14.14 -14.35 -11.10
CA GLY A 40 14.70 -15.68 -11.34
C GLY A 40 14.84 -16.03 -12.83
N TYR A 41 14.64 -17.31 -13.15
CA TYR A 41 14.69 -17.82 -14.52
C TYR A 41 13.60 -17.21 -15.43
N ALA A 42 12.49 -16.70 -14.89
CA ALA A 42 11.47 -16.04 -15.69
C ALA A 42 11.94 -14.71 -16.31
N THR A 43 13.07 -14.14 -15.84
CA THR A 43 13.73 -12.96 -16.45
C THR A 43 14.59 -13.29 -17.66
N GLN A 44 14.94 -14.56 -17.84
CA GLN A 44 15.85 -15.01 -18.88
C GLN A 44 15.10 -15.18 -20.21
N ASN A 45 15.81 -15.46 -21.30
CA ASN A 45 15.20 -15.69 -22.62
C ASN A 45 14.27 -14.55 -23.09
N GLY A 46 14.66 -13.30 -22.83
CA GLY A 46 13.86 -12.11 -23.17
C GLY A 46 12.82 -11.70 -22.13
N GLY A 47 12.70 -12.45 -21.03
CA GLY A 47 11.86 -12.10 -19.88
C GLY A 47 10.41 -12.53 -20.01
N THR A 48 9.67 -12.32 -18.93
CA THR A 48 8.22 -12.59 -18.85
C THR A 48 7.50 -11.26 -18.68
N THR A 49 6.53 -10.97 -19.53
CA THR A 49 5.72 -9.74 -19.51
C THR A 49 4.23 -10.03 -19.42
N GLY A 50 3.82 -11.28 -19.65
CA GLY A 50 2.43 -11.71 -19.66
C GLY A 50 1.62 -10.93 -20.70
N GLY A 51 0.48 -10.39 -20.27
CA GLY A 51 -0.36 -9.51 -21.08
C GLY A 51 0.17 -8.08 -21.24
N GLY A 52 1.25 -7.69 -20.54
CA GLY A 52 1.80 -6.33 -20.59
C GLY A 52 0.75 -5.26 -20.32
N ASP A 53 0.70 -4.25 -21.19
CA ASP A 53 -0.26 -3.13 -21.14
C ASP A 53 -1.58 -3.42 -21.89
N ALA A 54 -1.87 -4.69 -22.21
CA ALA A 54 -3.10 -5.05 -22.90
C ALA A 54 -4.35 -4.70 -22.08
N PRO A 55 -5.50 -4.50 -22.75
CA PRO A 55 -6.77 -4.24 -22.07
C PRO A 55 -7.08 -5.29 -21.01
N ARG A 56 -7.64 -4.82 -19.89
CA ARG A 56 -8.00 -5.69 -18.77
C ARG A 56 -9.41 -6.24 -18.97
N VAL A 57 -9.57 -7.51 -18.66
CA VAL A 57 -10.87 -8.19 -18.72
C VAL A 57 -11.14 -8.83 -17.37
N THR A 58 -12.14 -8.32 -16.66
CA THR A 58 -12.62 -8.94 -15.43
C THR A 58 -13.57 -10.09 -15.76
N VAL A 59 -13.33 -11.25 -15.18
CA VAL A 59 -14.12 -12.47 -15.38
C VAL A 59 -14.55 -13.06 -14.04
N SER A 60 -15.78 -13.57 -13.99
CA SER A 60 -16.38 -14.21 -12.81
C SER A 60 -17.10 -15.52 -13.15
N THR A 61 -16.96 -16.01 -14.40
CA THR A 61 -17.57 -17.27 -14.88
C THR A 61 -16.57 -18.10 -15.67
N ALA A 62 -16.78 -19.42 -15.70
CA ALA A 62 -15.90 -20.38 -16.38
C ALA A 62 -15.80 -20.12 -17.89
N GLU A 63 -16.91 -19.79 -18.53
CA GLU A 63 -16.98 -19.47 -19.96
C GLU A 63 -16.20 -18.19 -20.28
N ALA A 64 -16.40 -17.12 -19.50
CA ALA A 64 -15.70 -15.86 -19.68
C ALA A 64 -14.19 -16.03 -19.45
N PHE A 65 -13.81 -16.77 -18.41
CA PHE A 65 -12.42 -17.10 -18.13
C PHE A 65 -11.78 -17.86 -19.29
N SER A 66 -12.38 -18.99 -19.72
CA SER A 66 -11.86 -19.84 -20.79
C SER A 66 -11.68 -19.08 -22.10
N LYS A 67 -12.62 -18.19 -22.43
CA LYS A 67 -12.52 -17.31 -23.59
C LYS A 67 -11.36 -16.32 -23.46
N ALA A 68 -11.26 -15.64 -22.32
CA ALA A 68 -10.26 -14.59 -22.10
C ALA A 68 -8.81 -15.10 -22.08
N VAL A 69 -8.58 -16.34 -21.65
CA VAL A 69 -7.24 -16.94 -21.58
C VAL A 69 -6.83 -17.69 -22.85
N SER A 70 -7.72 -17.84 -23.83
CA SER A 70 -7.45 -18.55 -25.08
C SER A 70 -6.68 -17.69 -26.10
N GLY A 71 -6.03 -18.35 -27.08
CA GLY A 71 -5.30 -17.69 -28.17
C GLY A 71 -4.04 -16.94 -27.72
N ASP A 72 -3.30 -16.35 -28.66
CA ASP A 72 -1.98 -15.75 -28.39
C ASP A 72 -1.99 -14.22 -28.22
N GLU A 73 -3.14 -13.57 -28.42
CA GLU A 73 -3.28 -12.13 -28.28
C GLU A 73 -3.04 -11.67 -26.83
N PRO A 74 -2.22 -10.64 -26.57
CA PRO A 74 -1.96 -10.16 -25.21
C PRO A 74 -3.25 -9.82 -24.44
N ALA A 75 -3.38 -10.31 -23.20
CA ALA A 75 -4.52 -9.98 -22.34
C ALA A 75 -4.18 -10.02 -20.86
N VAL A 76 -4.78 -9.09 -20.09
CA VAL A 76 -4.74 -9.09 -18.62
C VAL A 76 -6.12 -9.52 -18.09
N VAL A 77 -6.22 -10.76 -17.62
CA VAL A 77 -7.44 -11.39 -17.14
C VAL A 77 -7.52 -11.27 -15.61
N ILE A 78 -8.51 -10.54 -15.12
CA ILE A 78 -8.76 -10.33 -13.70
C ILE A 78 -9.84 -11.31 -13.23
N VAL A 79 -9.47 -12.25 -12.36
CA VAL A 79 -10.41 -13.23 -11.80
C VAL A 79 -11.08 -12.63 -10.58
N ASP A 80 -12.41 -12.45 -10.64
CA ASP A 80 -13.20 -11.90 -9.54
C ASP A 80 -14.03 -12.99 -8.86
N GLY A 81 -13.66 -13.33 -7.63
CA GLY A 81 -14.24 -14.43 -6.87
C GLY A 81 -13.73 -15.81 -7.29
N GLN A 82 -14.44 -16.84 -6.85
CA GLN A 82 -14.11 -18.24 -7.14
C GLN A 82 -14.81 -18.70 -8.42
N ILE A 83 -14.05 -19.26 -9.36
CA ILE A 83 -14.56 -19.77 -10.64
C ILE A 83 -14.24 -21.26 -10.77
N GLU A 84 -15.25 -22.09 -10.96
CA GLU A 84 -15.07 -23.51 -11.27
C GLU A 84 -14.84 -23.69 -12.78
N ILE A 85 -13.60 -23.95 -13.20
CA ILE A 85 -13.18 -23.89 -14.62
C ILE A 85 -13.13 -25.26 -15.31
N GLY A 86 -13.12 -26.37 -14.58
CA GLY A 86 -12.74 -27.66 -15.14
C GLY A 86 -11.32 -27.61 -15.74
N ASN A 87 -11.11 -28.18 -16.93
CA ASN A 87 -9.81 -28.16 -17.60
C ASN A 87 -9.71 -27.04 -18.63
N VAL A 88 -8.81 -26.07 -18.44
CA VAL A 88 -8.66 -24.90 -19.34
C VAL A 88 -7.22 -24.79 -19.86
N ASN A 89 -7.06 -24.55 -21.16
CA ASN A 89 -5.76 -24.23 -21.76
C ASN A 89 -5.55 -22.71 -21.82
N VAL A 90 -4.36 -22.26 -21.43
CA VAL A 90 -3.91 -20.87 -21.51
C VAL A 90 -3.02 -20.68 -22.74
N GLY A 91 -3.37 -19.72 -23.58
CA GLY A 91 -2.59 -19.29 -24.75
C GLY A 91 -1.46 -18.32 -24.39
N SER A 92 -0.69 -17.85 -25.38
CA SER A 92 0.49 -17.01 -25.10
C SER A 92 0.12 -15.60 -24.63
N ASN A 93 1.07 -14.90 -24.01
CA ASN A 93 0.96 -13.47 -23.64
C ASN A 93 -0.22 -13.18 -22.70
N LYS A 94 -0.34 -13.96 -21.63
CA LYS A 94 -1.44 -13.82 -20.66
C LYS A 94 -0.93 -13.38 -19.31
N THR A 95 -1.59 -12.41 -18.71
CA THR A 95 -1.53 -12.19 -17.27
C THR A 95 -2.86 -12.61 -16.69
N ILE A 96 -2.87 -13.58 -15.78
CA ILE A 96 -4.04 -14.03 -15.04
C ILE A 96 -3.83 -13.65 -13.59
N VAL A 97 -4.66 -12.75 -13.06
CA VAL A 97 -4.46 -12.17 -11.74
C VAL A 97 -5.77 -12.13 -10.95
N GLY A 98 -5.73 -12.53 -9.68
CA GLY A 98 -6.90 -12.43 -8.82
C GLY A 98 -7.21 -11.00 -8.42
N ALA A 99 -8.50 -10.64 -8.45
CA ALA A 99 -9.03 -9.36 -7.99
C ALA A 99 -8.81 -9.13 -6.48
N GLY A 100 -8.47 -10.15 -5.71
CA GLY A 100 -8.29 -10.08 -4.27
C GLY A 100 -8.15 -11.45 -3.62
N VAL A 101 -8.10 -11.47 -2.29
CA VAL A 101 -7.90 -12.70 -1.48
C VAL A 101 -8.98 -13.76 -1.65
N THR A 102 -10.13 -13.41 -2.24
CA THR A 102 -11.22 -14.35 -2.54
C THR A 102 -11.15 -14.93 -3.96
N ALA A 103 -10.24 -14.44 -4.80
CA ALA A 103 -10.14 -14.87 -6.19
C ALA A 103 -9.52 -16.26 -6.32
N GLY A 104 -10.07 -17.11 -7.16
CA GLY A 104 -9.53 -18.45 -7.35
C GLY A 104 -10.19 -19.25 -8.46
N LEU A 105 -9.54 -20.37 -8.81
CA LEU A 105 -9.99 -21.30 -9.84
C LEU A 105 -10.02 -22.72 -9.27
N SER A 106 -11.11 -23.43 -9.51
CA SER A 106 -11.34 -24.79 -8.99
C SER A 106 -11.96 -25.72 -10.04
N GLY A 107 -12.21 -26.97 -9.66
CA GLY A 107 -12.87 -27.99 -10.48
C GLY A 107 -11.91 -28.78 -11.37
N GLY A 108 -10.88 -28.17 -11.94
CA GLY A 108 -9.88 -28.89 -12.74
C GLY A 108 -8.60 -28.11 -12.98
N THR A 109 -7.78 -28.57 -13.93
CA THR A 109 -6.42 -28.05 -14.15
C THR A 109 -6.39 -26.79 -15.02
N LEU A 110 -5.68 -25.77 -14.53
CA LEU A 110 -5.19 -24.66 -15.36
C LEU A 110 -3.93 -25.10 -16.14
N LYS A 111 -4.03 -25.23 -17.46
CA LYS A 111 -2.98 -25.78 -18.32
C LYS A 111 -2.27 -24.66 -19.08
N VAL A 112 -1.08 -24.28 -18.63
CA VAL A 112 -0.21 -23.31 -19.30
C VAL A 112 0.63 -24.03 -20.33
N ARG A 113 0.20 -23.98 -21.60
CA ARG A 113 0.84 -24.69 -22.73
C ARG A 113 1.53 -23.79 -23.73
N SER A 114 1.62 -22.51 -23.40
CA SER A 114 2.02 -21.45 -24.29
C SER A 114 2.92 -20.46 -23.56
N ASN A 115 3.62 -19.60 -24.29
CA ASN A 115 4.73 -18.83 -23.74
C ASN A 115 4.28 -17.49 -23.15
N ASN A 116 5.15 -16.90 -22.32
CA ASN A 116 4.97 -15.56 -21.77
C ASN A 116 3.67 -15.42 -20.96
N VAL A 117 3.62 -16.12 -19.82
CA VAL A 117 2.42 -16.19 -18.98
C VAL A 117 2.73 -15.80 -17.54
N ILE A 118 1.93 -14.91 -16.96
CA ILE A 118 1.94 -14.56 -15.54
C ILE A 118 0.67 -15.11 -14.90
N VAL A 119 0.80 -15.81 -13.77
CA VAL A 119 -0.31 -16.26 -12.92
C VAL A 119 -0.08 -15.71 -11.52
N GLN A 120 -1.01 -14.93 -11.00
CA GLN A 120 -0.79 -14.20 -9.75
C GLN A 120 -2.01 -14.13 -8.84
N ASN A 121 -1.80 -14.23 -7.53
CA ASN A 121 -2.81 -13.87 -6.52
C ASN A 121 -4.12 -14.67 -6.64
N LEU A 122 -4.00 -15.98 -6.83
CA LEU A 122 -5.14 -16.88 -6.97
C LEU A 122 -5.05 -18.02 -5.96
N THR A 123 -6.21 -18.43 -5.45
CA THR A 123 -6.37 -19.75 -4.84
C THR A 123 -6.72 -20.75 -5.94
N LEU A 124 -5.92 -21.80 -6.09
CA LEU A 124 -6.03 -22.81 -7.13
C LEU A 124 -6.32 -24.16 -6.47
N GLY A 125 -7.48 -24.72 -6.81
CA GLY A 125 -8.01 -25.95 -6.23
C GLY A 125 -9.30 -25.75 -5.43
N PRO A 126 -9.98 -26.83 -5.01
CA PRO A 126 -9.70 -28.24 -5.34
C PRO A 126 -9.77 -28.52 -6.84
N ALA A 127 -8.99 -29.47 -7.35
CA ALA A 127 -8.88 -29.74 -8.78
C ALA A 127 -8.88 -31.25 -9.13
N GLU A 128 -9.60 -31.63 -10.18
CA GLU A 128 -9.49 -32.95 -10.81
C GLU A 128 -8.28 -32.98 -11.78
N GLY A 129 -7.13 -33.39 -11.25
CA GLY A 129 -5.82 -33.36 -11.90
C GLY A 129 -4.84 -32.50 -11.11
N ASP A 130 -3.88 -31.89 -11.81
CA ASP A 130 -3.02 -30.88 -11.21
C ASP A 130 -3.82 -29.58 -10.95
N ALA A 131 -3.48 -28.78 -9.93
CA ALA A 131 -4.11 -27.46 -9.81
C ALA A 131 -3.61 -26.50 -10.91
N ILE A 132 -2.32 -26.59 -11.25
CA ILE A 132 -1.73 -25.98 -12.45
C ILE A 132 -0.67 -26.89 -13.09
N GLU A 133 -0.70 -27.02 -14.42
CA GLU A 133 0.32 -27.72 -15.20
C GLU A 133 0.93 -26.76 -16.23
N VAL A 134 2.23 -26.49 -16.11
CA VAL A 134 3.05 -25.80 -17.12
C VAL A 134 3.69 -26.86 -18.01
N SER A 135 3.34 -26.87 -19.30
CA SER A 135 3.60 -28.02 -20.19
C SER A 135 4.00 -27.54 -21.58
N GLY A 136 5.28 -27.66 -21.95
CA GLY A 136 5.81 -27.12 -23.21
C GLY A 136 5.93 -25.60 -23.27
N ALA A 137 5.77 -24.90 -22.14
CA ALA A 137 5.71 -23.45 -22.09
C ALA A 137 7.04 -22.82 -21.64
N LYS A 138 7.34 -21.64 -22.17
CA LYS A 138 8.51 -20.84 -21.81
C LYS A 138 8.14 -19.49 -21.22
N ASN A 139 8.99 -18.96 -20.34
CA ASN A 139 8.80 -17.64 -19.73
C ASN A 139 7.47 -17.58 -18.97
N VAL A 140 7.43 -18.29 -17.84
CA VAL A 140 6.23 -18.38 -17.00
C VAL A 140 6.56 -17.92 -15.59
N PHE A 141 5.75 -16.99 -15.07
CA PHE A 141 5.88 -16.46 -13.72
C PHE A 141 4.62 -16.73 -12.91
N ILE A 142 4.75 -17.53 -11.85
CA ILE A 142 3.67 -17.91 -10.96
C ILE A 142 3.99 -17.34 -9.59
N THR A 143 3.17 -16.41 -9.08
CA THR A 143 3.47 -15.77 -7.80
C THR A 143 2.26 -15.48 -6.94
N LYS A 144 2.43 -15.48 -5.61
CA LYS A 144 1.34 -15.14 -4.66
C LYS A 144 0.11 -16.04 -4.83
N CYS A 145 0.30 -17.29 -5.25
CA CYS A 145 -0.80 -18.25 -5.40
C CYS A 145 -0.88 -19.21 -4.21
N SER A 146 -2.10 -19.59 -3.84
CA SER A 146 -2.36 -20.69 -2.91
C SER A 146 -2.79 -21.91 -3.72
N PHE A 147 -2.21 -23.07 -3.49
CA PHE A 147 -2.56 -24.33 -4.15
C PHE A 147 -3.05 -25.33 -3.10
N HIS A 148 -4.21 -25.95 -3.33
CA HIS A 148 -4.72 -26.97 -2.43
C HIS A 148 -5.59 -28.06 -3.06
N ASP A 149 -5.62 -29.21 -2.39
CA ASP A 149 -6.58 -30.31 -2.62
C ASP A 149 -6.74 -30.74 -4.09
N SER A 150 -5.63 -30.86 -4.82
CA SER A 150 -5.58 -31.48 -6.15
C SER A 150 -5.64 -33.01 -6.06
N SER A 151 -6.30 -33.68 -7.00
CA SER A 151 -6.28 -35.16 -7.04
C SER A 151 -4.94 -35.73 -7.51
N ASP A 152 -4.12 -34.93 -8.21
CA ASP A 152 -2.75 -35.24 -8.61
C ASP A 152 -1.77 -34.23 -7.98
N GLU A 153 -0.95 -33.48 -8.74
CA GLU A 153 0.03 -32.54 -8.18
C GLU A 153 -0.52 -31.13 -7.98
N LEU A 154 -0.03 -30.38 -6.99
CA LEU A 154 -0.43 -28.97 -6.85
C LEU A 154 0.09 -28.10 -8.03
N CYS A 155 1.38 -28.18 -8.36
CA CYS A 155 1.97 -27.38 -9.43
C CYS A 155 3.10 -28.12 -10.16
N SER A 156 2.91 -28.43 -11.44
CA SER A 156 3.90 -29.15 -12.25
C SER A 156 4.49 -28.30 -13.37
N VAL A 157 5.78 -28.49 -13.66
CA VAL A 157 6.51 -27.92 -14.80
C VAL A 157 7.13 -29.06 -15.61
N VAL A 158 6.61 -29.33 -16.80
CA VAL A 158 6.86 -30.58 -17.52
C VAL A 158 7.01 -30.36 -19.02
N ARG A 159 7.45 -31.39 -19.73
CA ARG A 159 7.45 -31.46 -21.21
C ARG A 159 8.18 -30.28 -21.84
N GLU A 160 9.47 -30.16 -21.62
CA GLU A 160 10.32 -29.15 -22.26
C GLU A 160 9.97 -27.70 -21.88
N SER A 161 9.17 -27.51 -20.84
CA SER A 161 8.95 -26.19 -20.26
C SER A 161 10.28 -25.60 -19.79
N ASP A 162 10.41 -24.27 -19.88
CA ASP A 162 11.69 -23.63 -19.57
C ASP A 162 11.52 -22.18 -19.10
N PHE A 163 12.52 -21.63 -18.41
CA PHE A 163 12.50 -20.25 -17.92
C PHE A 163 11.27 -19.96 -17.04
N VAL A 164 11.09 -20.75 -15.98
CA VAL A 164 9.93 -20.66 -15.08
C VAL A 164 10.35 -20.14 -13.72
N THR A 165 9.52 -19.30 -13.10
CA THR A 165 9.70 -18.91 -11.69
C THR A 165 8.40 -19.06 -10.92
N ILE A 166 8.47 -19.76 -9.79
CA ILE A 166 7.38 -20.01 -8.85
C ILE A 166 7.76 -19.35 -7.52
N SER A 167 7.10 -18.27 -7.15
CA SER A 167 7.50 -17.49 -5.99
C SER A 167 6.38 -17.08 -5.06
N TRP A 168 6.65 -16.96 -3.77
CA TRP A 168 5.65 -16.50 -2.79
C TRP A 168 4.33 -17.30 -2.84
N CYS A 169 4.38 -18.60 -3.17
CA CYS A 169 3.19 -19.44 -3.25
C CYS A 169 3.02 -20.31 -2.01
N LYS A 170 1.78 -20.55 -1.58
CA LYS A 170 1.45 -21.49 -0.49
C LYS A 170 0.95 -22.80 -1.07
N PHE A 171 1.48 -23.92 -0.60
CA PHE A 171 1.09 -25.28 -0.98
C PHE A 171 0.59 -26.01 0.26
N TYR A 172 -0.65 -26.53 0.23
CA TYR A 172 -1.23 -27.25 1.37
C TYR A 172 -2.31 -28.22 0.92
N PHE A 173 -2.71 -29.13 1.81
CA PHE A 173 -3.89 -29.96 1.64
C PHE A 173 -4.71 -29.90 2.92
N ASP A 174 -5.95 -29.42 2.83
CA ASP A 174 -6.91 -29.53 3.93
C ASP A 174 -7.38 -30.98 4.07
N LYS A 175 -7.41 -31.72 2.94
CA LYS A 175 -7.86 -33.12 2.87
C LYS A 175 -6.78 -34.02 2.26
N PRO A 176 -5.66 -34.25 2.97
CA PRO A 176 -4.54 -34.99 2.42
C PRO A 176 -4.88 -36.47 2.16
N HIS A 177 -4.62 -36.93 0.94
CA HIS A 177 -4.81 -38.33 0.50
C HIS A 177 -3.49 -39.01 0.10
N GLY A 178 -3.55 -40.24 -0.44
CA GLY A 178 -2.36 -41.04 -0.80
C GLY A 178 -1.40 -40.34 -1.78
N HIS A 179 -1.94 -39.47 -2.65
CA HIS A 179 -1.20 -38.72 -3.67
C HIS A 179 -1.11 -37.21 -3.37
N ALA A 180 -1.14 -36.78 -2.10
CA ALA A 180 -1.13 -35.35 -1.76
C ALA A 180 0.27 -34.75 -1.96
N PHE A 181 0.65 -34.43 -3.19
CA PHE A 181 2.01 -34.04 -3.58
C PHE A 181 2.07 -32.62 -4.14
N GLY A 182 3.24 -31.98 -3.97
CA GLY A 182 3.41 -30.57 -4.27
C GLY A 182 3.65 -30.24 -5.75
N GLY A 183 4.26 -31.12 -6.54
CA GLY A 183 4.70 -30.77 -7.87
C GLY A 183 5.87 -31.55 -8.46
N LEU A 184 5.83 -31.73 -9.78
CA LEU A 184 6.92 -32.26 -10.58
C LEU A 184 7.66 -31.15 -11.35
N ILE A 185 8.98 -31.30 -11.47
CA ILE A 185 9.77 -30.65 -12.53
C ILE A 185 10.32 -31.78 -13.40
N GLY A 186 9.77 -31.95 -14.60
CA GLY A 186 10.00 -33.11 -15.47
C GLY A 186 9.18 -34.35 -15.07
N ASN A 187 8.41 -34.90 -16.01
CA ASN A 187 7.35 -35.88 -15.72
C ASN A 187 7.71 -37.35 -15.98
N GLY A 188 8.88 -37.66 -16.51
CA GLY A 188 9.32 -39.02 -16.78
C GLY A 188 10.82 -39.10 -17.01
N ASP A 189 11.43 -40.23 -16.66
CA ASP A 189 12.87 -40.45 -16.87
C ASP A 189 13.16 -40.78 -18.36
N ASP A 190 12.15 -41.24 -19.11
CA ASP A 190 12.16 -41.49 -20.55
C ASP A 190 11.93 -40.21 -21.39
N ARG A 191 11.79 -39.05 -20.75
CA ARG A 191 11.59 -37.74 -21.40
C ARG A 191 12.91 -37.06 -21.70
N GLU A 192 13.74 -37.72 -22.50
CA GLU A 192 15.08 -37.23 -22.86
C GLU A 192 15.09 -35.85 -23.52
N SER A 193 13.96 -35.42 -24.10
CA SER A 193 13.78 -34.08 -24.65
C SER A 193 13.86 -32.97 -23.60
N ASP A 194 13.64 -33.29 -22.32
CA ASP A 194 13.76 -32.34 -21.19
C ASP A 194 15.22 -31.97 -20.86
N ARG A 195 16.22 -32.72 -21.38
CA ARG A 195 17.63 -32.39 -21.19
C ARG A 195 17.94 -30.99 -21.72
N GLY A 196 18.66 -30.21 -20.90
CA GLY A 196 19.03 -28.82 -21.21
C GLY A 196 17.86 -27.83 -21.16
N LYS A 197 16.72 -28.22 -20.57
CA LYS A 197 15.54 -27.38 -20.32
C LYS A 197 15.15 -27.47 -18.85
N LEU A 198 13.91 -27.12 -18.51
CA LEU A 198 13.39 -27.13 -17.14
C LEU A 198 14.25 -26.28 -16.18
N HIS A 199 14.68 -25.09 -16.64
CA HIS A 199 15.29 -24.09 -15.79
C HIS A 199 14.19 -23.42 -14.95
N VAL A 200 14.17 -23.73 -13.66
CA VAL A 200 13.10 -23.31 -12.74
C VAL A 200 13.66 -22.66 -11.50
N THR A 201 13.13 -21.49 -11.13
CA THR A 201 13.40 -20.85 -9.84
C THR A 201 12.20 -21.06 -8.92
N MET A 202 12.46 -21.45 -7.67
CA MET A 202 11.44 -21.59 -6.64
C MET A 202 11.86 -20.84 -5.38
N HIS A 203 11.23 -19.71 -5.05
CA HIS A 203 11.61 -18.95 -3.85
C HIS A 203 10.46 -18.37 -3.04
N HIS A 204 10.70 -18.19 -1.73
CA HIS A 204 9.71 -17.66 -0.79
C HIS A 204 8.39 -18.45 -0.78
N ASN A 205 8.41 -19.70 -1.22
CA ASN A 205 7.25 -20.58 -1.21
C ASN A 205 7.08 -21.23 0.17
N TRP A 206 5.84 -21.47 0.53
CA TRP A 206 5.44 -22.13 1.76
C TRP A 206 4.84 -23.50 1.48
N TYR A 207 5.54 -24.57 1.85
CA TYR A 207 4.99 -25.91 1.88
C TYR A 207 4.45 -26.22 3.28
N ALA A 208 3.14 -25.98 3.43
CA ALA A 208 2.41 -26.05 4.68
C ALA A 208 1.75 -27.43 4.89
N GLU A 209 0.77 -27.49 5.80
CA GLU A 209 0.07 -28.70 6.21
C GLU A 209 -0.40 -29.60 5.04
N GLY A 210 -0.28 -30.91 5.23
CA GLY A 210 -0.90 -31.92 4.36
C GLY A 210 -0.11 -32.33 3.11
N VAL A 211 0.91 -31.57 2.69
CA VAL A 211 1.75 -31.95 1.55
C VAL A 211 2.68 -33.10 1.93
N LYS A 212 2.58 -34.26 1.27
CA LYS A 212 3.31 -35.49 1.64
C LYS A 212 4.69 -35.62 1.00
N GLY A 213 4.95 -34.90 -0.08
CA GLY A 213 6.26 -34.83 -0.74
C GLY A 213 6.19 -34.22 -2.14
N ARG A 214 7.29 -34.37 -2.90
CA ARG A 214 7.49 -33.70 -4.21
C ARG A 214 7.37 -32.18 -4.07
N MET A 215 8.31 -31.58 -3.33
CA MET A 215 8.33 -30.14 -3.01
C MET A 215 9.58 -29.40 -3.56
N PRO A 216 9.93 -29.49 -4.86
CA PRO A 216 9.36 -30.33 -5.92
C PRO A 216 10.08 -31.70 -6.01
N ARG A 217 9.63 -32.60 -6.90
CA ARG A 217 10.49 -33.70 -7.42
C ARG A 217 11.00 -33.35 -8.81
N VAL A 218 12.32 -33.43 -9.01
CA VAL A 218 13.01 -32.94 -10.21
C VAL A 218 13.57 -34.07 -11.07
N ARG A 219 13.51 -33.92 -12.40
CA ARG A 219 14.21 -34.69 -13.42
C ARG A 219 14.79 -33.72 -14.45
N PHE A 220 16.00 -33.97 -14.93
CA PHE A 220 16.79 -33.23 -15.93
C PHE A 220 17.12 -31.76 -15.60
N GLY A 221 16.15 -31.02 -15.09
CA GLY A 221 16.20 -29.57 -14.95
C GLY A 221 17.24 -29.04 -13.98
N HIS A 222 17.56 -27.76 -14.20
CA HIS A 222 18.40 -26.94 -13.34
C HIS A 222 17.49 -26.09 -12.46
N VAL A 223 17.33 -26.51 -11.21
CA VAL A 223 16.34 -25.93 -10.29
C VAL A 223 17.04 -25.17 -9.18
N HIS A 224 16.81 -23.86 -9.13
CA HIS A 224 17.30 -22.99 -8.07
C HIS A 224 16.19 -22.78 -7.04
N ILE A 225 16.44 -23.20 -5.81
CA ILE A 225 15.52 -23.12 -4.68
C ILE A 225 16.13 -22.19 -3.64
N TYR A 226 15.47 -21.08 -3.29
CA TYR A 226 15.97 -20.23 -2.21
C TYR A 226 14.88 -19.61 -1.33
N ASN A 227 15.17 -19.33 -0.06
CA ASN A 227 14.21 -18.75 0.89
C ASN A 227 12.84 -19.45 0.95
N ASN A 228 12.75 -20.75 0.66
CA ASN A 228 11.50 -21.49 0.84
C ASN A 228 11.35 -21.95 2.29
N PHE A 229 10.11 -22.06 2.76
CA PHE A 229 9.77 -22.59 4.07
C PHE A 229 9.00 -23.91 3.94
N TYR A 230 9.53 -24.95 4.56
CA TYR A 230 8.96 -26.29 4.57
C TYR A 230 8.54 -26.64 5.99
N ASN A 231 7.22 -26.73 6.25
CA ASN A 231 6.69 -27.14 7.55
C ASN A 231 5.48 -28.08 7.49
N SER A 232 5.34 -28.84 6.40
CA SER A 232 4.37 -29.95 6.32
C SER A 232 4.74 -31.10 7.27
N ILE A 233 4.20 -31.05 8.49
CA ILE A 233 4.43 -32.07 9.52
C ILE A 233 3.89 -33.42 9.04
N GLY A 234 4.72 -34.46 9.16
CA GLY A 234 4.37 -35.82 8.71
C GLY A 234 4.62 -36.10 7.23
N SER A 235 5.17 -35.13 6.48
CA SER A 235 5.67 -35.34 5.12
C SER A 235 6.73 -36.45 5.07
N GLY A 236 6.75 -37.21 3.97
CA GLY A 236 7.74 -38.28 3.78
C GLY A 236 9.13 -37.73 3.42
N TYR A 237 9.15 -36.72 2.56
CA TYR A 237 10.33 -35.94 2.15
C TYR A 237 9.84 -34.62 1.53
N CYS A 238 10.70 -33.58 1.45
CA CYS A 238 10.39 -32.36 0.70
C CYS A 238 10.87 -32.48 -0.75
N ILE A 239 12.17 -32.26 -1.00
CA ILE A 239 12.71 -32.21 -2.36
C ILE A 239 13.10 -33.61 -2.86
N GLY A 240 12.66 -33.99 -4.06
CA GLY A 240 12.99 -35.26 -4.68
C GLY A 240 14.03 -35.10 -5.78
N THR A 241 15.25 -35.63 -5.61
CA THR A 241 16.27 -35.66 -6.66
C THR A 241 16.07 -36.90 -7.52
N GLY A 242 15.49 -36.71 -8.71
CA GLY A 242 15.25 -37.77 -9.68
C GLY A 242 16.33 -37.82 -10.76
N PHE A 243 15.92 -38.24 -11.97
CA PHE A 243 16.82 -38.58 -13.07
C PHE A 243 17.57 -37.36 -13.64
N GLU A 244 18.90 -37.41 -13.73
CA GLU A 244 19.80 -36.40 -14.34
C GLU A 244 19.54 -34.93 -13.94
N CYS A 245 18.95 -34.70 -12.76
CA CYS A 245 18.60 -33.35 -12.31
C CYS A 245 19.74 -32.62 -11.63
N HIS A 246 19.66 -31.29 -11.59
CA HIS A 246 20.62 -30.43 -10.91
C HIS A 246 19.87 -29.46 -9.97
N VAL A 247 19.97 -29.67 -8.66
CA VAL A 247 19.20 -28.88 -7.67
C VAL A 247 20.14 -28.06 -6.79
N ARG A 248 19.98 -26.74 -6.81
CA ARG A 248 20.73 -25.79 -5.98
C ARG A 248 19.81 -25.19 -4.93
N VAL A 249 20.08 -25.42 -3.63
CA VAL A 249 19.23 -24.97 -2.52
C VAL A 249 19.96 -24.00 -1.59
N GLU A 250 19.43 -22.80 -1.40
CA GLU A 250 20.08 -21.77 -0.57
C GLU A 250 19.10 -21.10 0.39
N ASN A 251 19.58 -20.63 1.54
CA ASN A 251 18.82 -19.78 2.47
C ASN A 251 17.40 -20.26 2.78
N SER A 252 17.14 -21.58 2.83
CA SER A 252 15.79 -22.15 3.01
C SER A 252 15.65 -22.81 4.38
N CYS A 253 14.41 -22.87 4.88
CA CYS A 253 14.09 -23.33 6.23
C CYS A 253 13.25 -24.60 6.19
N PHE A 254 13.69 -25.63 6.92
CA PHE A 254 13.01 -26.92 7.08
C PHE A 254 12.67 -27.13 8.56
N GLU A 255 11.38 -27.09 8.87
CA GLU A 255 10.86 -27.20 10.23
C GLU A 255 9.93 -28.40 10.36
N LYS A 256 10.29 -29.36 11.21
CA LYS A 256 9.46 -30.52 11.61
C LYS A 256 8.97 -31.39 10.43
N VAL A 257 9.65 -31.29 9.30
CA VAL A 257 9.55 -32.22 8.17
C VAL A 257 10.44 -33.43 8.42
N LYS A 258 10.08 -34.60 7.88
CA LYS A 258 10.88 -35.81 8.12
C LYS A 258 12.25 -35.73 7.45
N ARG A 259 12.25 -35.49 6.14
CA ARG A 259 13.46 -35.44 5.29
C ARG A 259 13.44 -34.21 4.40
N PRO A 260 14.43 -33.31 4.51
CA PRO A 260 14.56 -32.17 3.59
C PRO A 260 14.61 -32.60 2.12
N TRP A 261 15.26 -33.73 1.82
CA TRP A 261 15.27 -34.29 0.48
C TRP A 261 15.45 -35.81 0.45
N ARG A 262 15.26 -36.40 -0.73
CA ARG A 262 15.46 -37.83 -0.97
C ARG A 262 15.88 -38.09 -2.41
N GLU A 263 16.86 -38.99 -2.58
CA GLU A 263 17.14 -39.60 -3.88
C GLU A 263 15.98 -40.50 -4.32
N GLN A 264 15.37 -40.15 -5.45
CA GLN A 264 14.22 -40.83 -6.04
C GLN A 264 14.68 -41.71 -7.22
N LYS A 265 15.15 -42.92 -6.90
CA LYS A 265 15.43 -43.97 -7.89
C LYS A 265 14.12 -44.55 -8.42
N VAL A 266 13.93 -44.60 -9.74
CA VAL A 266 12.81 -45.30 -10.38
C VAL A 266 13.39 -46.40 -11.29
N GLY A 267 13.07 -47.66 -11.01
CA GLY A 267 13.58 -48.81 -11.78
C GLY A 267 15.06 -49.15 -11.51
N ALA A 268 15.72 -49.78 -12.49
CA ALA A 268 17.12 -50.23 -12.42
C ALA A 268 18.15 -49.15 -12.81
N LEU A 269 17.69 -47.94 -13.19
CA LEU A 269 18.57 -46.84 -13.58
C LEU A 269 19.03 -46.06 -12.34
N GLN A 270 20.31 -45.70 -12.30
CA GLN A 270 20.81 -44.74 -11.32
C GLN A 270 20.17 -43.39 -11.61
N SER A 271 19.74 -42.68 -10.57
CA SER A 271 19.11 -41.35 -10.74
C SER A 271 20.09 -40.39 -11.42
N GLY A 272 21.38 -40.41 -11.07
CA GLY A 272 22.35 -39.45 -11.59
C GLY A 272 22.02 -37.99 -11.22
N GLY A 273 21.04 -37.77 -10.33
CA GLY A 273 20.64 -36.45 -9.90
C GLY A 273 21.56 -35.88 -8.84
N GLU A 274 21.77 -34.57 -8.90
CA GLU A 274 22.68 -33.82 -8.05
C GLU A 274 21.92 -32.80 -7.21
N ILE A 275 22.36 -32.63 -5.96
CA ILE A 275 21.88 -31.57 -5.08
C ILE A 275 23.05 -30.96 -4.32
N GLY A 276 23.02 -29.65 -4.21
CA GLY A 276 24.00 -28.86 -3.47
C GLY A 276 23.28 -27.76 -2.72
N TRP A 277 23.72 -27.47 -1.50
CA TRP A 277 23.08 -26.50 -0.64
C TRP A 277 24.04 -25.62 0.15
N SER A 278 23.55 -24.42 0.47
CA SER A 278 24.25 -23.44 1.31
C SER A 278 23.29 -22.74 2.27
N ASN A 279 23.76 -22.42 3.47
CA ASN A 279 23.06 -21.59 4.46
C ASN A 279 21.59 -22.01 4.73
N LEU A 280 21.36 -23.23 5.19
CA LEU A 280 20.02 -23.75 5.48
C LEU A 280 19.72 -23.75 6.99
N ALA A 281 18.45 -23.56 7.34
CA ALA A 281 17.95 -23.75 8.70
C ALA A 281 17.20 -25.08 8.83
N PHE A 282 17.58 -25.88 9.83
CA PHE A 282 16.96 -27.17 10.12
C PHE A 282 16.46 -27.18 11.56
N GLU A 283 15.15 -27.36 11.76
CA GLU A 283 14.54 -27.57 13.08
C GLU A 283 13.74 -28.88 13.06
N GLY A 284 14.08 -29.82 13.95
CA GLY A 284 13.28 -31.04 14.12
C GLY A 284 13.20 -31.95 12.88
N CYS A 285 14.21 -31.94 12.01
CA CYS A 285 14.26 -32.73 10.78
C CYS A 285 15.55 -33.57 10.68
N GLU A 286 15.53 -34.61 9.82
CA GLU A 286 16.70 -35.43 9.53
C GLU A 286 17.79 -34.59 8.84
N GLN A 287 19.00 -34.59 9.42
CA GLN A 287 20.14 -33.88 8.82
C GLN A 287 20.57 -34.58 7.52
N PRO A 288 20.89 -33.83 6.46
CA PRO A 288 21.11 -34.40 5.13
C PRO A 288 22.51 -35.04 4.93
N THR A 289 23.02 -35.75 5.94
CA THR A 289 24.35 -36.39 5.91
C THR A 289 24.42 -37.64 5.01
N TYR A 290 23.29 -38.04 4.41
CA TYR A 290 23.14 -39.23 3.57
C TYR A 290 23.39 -38.99 2.07
N ILE A 291 23.60 -37.74 1.65
CA ILE A 291 23.96 -37.35 0.27
C ILE A 291 25.12 -36.34 0.35
N GLU A 292 26.01 -36.37 -0.64
CA GLU A 292 27.10 -35.40 -0.77
C GLU A 292 26.58 -34.00 -1.13
N ASN A 293 27.11 -32.97 -0.48
CA ASN A 293 26.80 -31.58 -0.82
C ASN A 293 27.62 -31.13 -2.04
N LYS A 294 26.97 -31.02 -3.21
CA LYS A 294 27.60 -30.59 -4.46
C LYS A 294 27.53 -29.08 -4.71
N PHE A 295 27.51 -28.25 -3.66
CA PHE A 295 27.34 -26.80 -3.83
C PHE A 295 28.59 -26.10 -4.42
N PRO A 296 28.45 -25.23 -5.43
CA PRO A 296 27.25 -25.01 -6.26
C PRO A 296 27.11 -26.11 -7.34
N VAL A 297 25.89 -26.65 -7.52
CA VAL A 297 25.63 -27.66 -8.56
C VAL A 297 25.75 -27.07 -9.97
N PHE A 298 25.40 -25.79 -10.10
CA PHE A 298 25.53 -25.01 -11.33
C PHE A 298 25.61 -23.51 -10.99
N GLU A 299 26.08 -22.71 -11.95
CA GLU A 299 26.12 -21.25 -11.87
C GLU A 299 24.80 -20.62 -12.32
N LEU A 300 24.38 -19.56 -11.65
CA LEU A 300 23.12 -18.88 -11.94
C LEU A 300 23.31 -17.83 -13.04
N PRO A 301 22.42 -17.78 -14.05
CA PRO A 301 22.50 -16.76 -15.10
C PRO A 301 21.82 -15.43 -14.72
N TYR A 302 21.37 -15.27 -13.47
CA TYR A 302 20.70 -14.07 -12.97
C TYR A 302 21.17 -13.71 -11.56
N SER A 303 21.09 -12.43 -11.23
CA SER A 303 21.25 -11.93 -9.86
C SER A 303 19.99 -12.15 -9.04
N PHE A 304 20.15 -12.37 -7.74
CA PHE A 304 19.03 -12.48 -6.80
C PHE A 304 19.46 -11.93 -5.43
N ASP A 305 18.50 -11.36 -4.72
CA ASP A 305 18.67 -10.96 -3.32
C ASP A 305 18.08 -12.05 -2.42
N ALA A 306 18.95 -12.69 -1.64
CA ALA A 306 18.53 -13.71 -0.69
C ALA A 306 18.27 -13.08 0.68
N ASP A 307 17.08 -13.29 1.23
CA ASP A 307 16.78 -12.98 2.62
C ASP A 307 17.65 -13.82 3.57
N LYS A 308 17.91 -13.30 4.77
CA LYS A 308 18.58 -14.05 5.82
C LYS A 308 17.74 -15.27 6.20
N VAL A 309 18.40 -16.42 6.39
CA VAL A 309 17.70 -17.70 6.61
C VAL A 309 16.80 -17.68 7.85
N GLU A 310 17.19 -16.94 8.89
CA GLU A 310 16.41 -16.73 10.11
C GLU A 310 15.12 -15.92 9.91
N ASP A 311 15.07 -15.06 8.89
CA ASP A 311 13.91 -14.20 8.59
C ASP A 311 12.89 -14.90 7.68
N VAL A 312 13.31 -15.98 6.98
CA VAL A 312 12.51 -16.68 5.97
C VAL A 312 11.15 -17.09 6.51
N LYS A 313 11.12 -17.76 7.66
CA LYS A 313 9.87 -18.22 8.27
C LYS A 313 8.90 -17.06 8.46
N ALA A 314 9.34 -16.00 9.14
CA ALA A 314 8.50 -14.85 9.46
C ALA A 314 7.96 -14.16 8.21
N ARG A 315 8.78 -14.02 7.17
CA ARG A 315 8.40 -13.38 5.90
C ARG A 315 7.43 -14.23 5.10
N VAL A 316 7.73 -15.51 4.96
CA VAL A 316 6.92 -16.46 4.18
C VAL A 316 5.55 -16.68 4.82
N THR A 317 5.45 -16.69 6.15
CA THR A 317 4.18 -16.90 6.87
C THR A 317 3.39 -15.62 7.15
N ASP A 318 3.83 -14.45 6.69
CA ASP A 318 3.10 -13.19 6.89
C ASP A 318 1.73 -13.25 6.20
N SER A 319 0.65 -13.00 6.94
CA SER A 319 -0.71 -13.17 6.44
C SER A 319 -1.15 -12.10 5.43
N THR A 320 -0.39 -11.02 5.28
CA THR A 320 -0.75 -9.86 4.43
C THR A 320 0.15 -9.71 3.22
N ARG A 321 1.40 -10.17 3.32
CA ARG A 321 2.42 -10.01 2.28
C ARG A 321 3.27 -11.26 2.06
N GLY A 322 3.01 -12.34 2.80
CA GLY A 322 3.76 -13.59 2.72
C GLY A 322 3.39 -14.43 1.51
N ALA A 323 3.51 -15.75 1.65
CA ALA A 323 3.18 -16.70 0.59
C ALA A 323 1.67 -16.94 0.50
N GLY A 324 1.18 -17.17 -0.71
CA GLY A 324 -0.23 -17.44 -0.99
C GLY A 324 -1.01 -16.23 -1.49
N ASN A 325 -2.30 -16.47 -1.77
CA ASN A 325 -3.27 -15.45 -2.15
C ASN A 325 -3.61 -14.54 -0.96
N CYS A 326 -2.70 -13.60 -0.70
CA CYS A 326 -2.78 -12.67 0.42
C CYS A 326 -2.85 -11.20 -0.02
N LEU A 327 -2.78 -10.92 -1.34
CA LEU A 327 -2.90 -9.54 -1.82
C LEU A 327 -4.38 -9.17 -1.92
N SER A 328 -4.80 -8.23 -1.08
CA SER A 328 -6.07 -7.53 -1.27
C SER A 328 -5.99 -6.61 -2.50
N PRO A 329 -7.12 -6.35 -3.20
CA PRO A 329 -7.12 -5.40 -4.30
C PRO A 329 -6.56 -4.08 -3.78
N LYS A 330 -5.43 -3.65 -4.36
CA LYS A 330 -5.02 -2.26 -4.25
C LYS A 330 -6.09 -1.49 -5.02
N THR A 331 -6.92 -0.70 -4.35
CA THR A 331 -7.86 0.24 -4.96
C THR A 331 -7.10 1.25 -5.84
N GLY A 332 -6.73 0.83 -7.06
CA GLY A 332 -6.04 1.64 -8.07
C GLY A 332 -6.96 2.23 -9.14
N SER A 333 -7.59 3.36 -8.90
CA SER A 333 -7.63 4.31 -10.02
C SER A 333 -6.19 4.72 -10.33
N SER A 334 -5.90 5.16 -11.56
CA SER A 334 -4.68 5.91 -11.90
C SER A 334 -4.61 7.28 -11.20
N GLU A 335 -5.24 7.40 -10.03
CA GLU A 335 -5.14 8.53 -9.13
C GLU A 335 -4.02 8.21 -8.13
N SER A 336 -3.32 9.27 -7.73
CA SER A 336 -2.30 9.21 -6.69
C SER A 336 -2.74 8.29 -5.53
N LYS A 337 -1.89 7.34 -5.12
CA LYS A 337 -2.13 6.52 -3.91
C LYS A 337 -1.87 7.32 -2.63
N LYS A 338 -1.37 8.54 -2.76
CA LYS A 338 -1.04 9.38 -1.62
C LYS A 338 -2.32 9.79 -0.91
N PRO A 339 -2.42 9.66 0.41
CA PRO A 339 -3.52 10.24 1.17
C PRO A 339 -3.70 11.72 0.81
N ARG A 340 -4.93 12.13 0.53
CA ARG A 340 -5.27 13.54 0.23
C ARG A 340 -5.34 14.27 1.56
N ILE A 341 -4.60 15.37 1.70
CA ILE A 341 -4.48 16.08 2.97
C ILE A 341 -4.63 17.59 2.81
N VAL A 342 -5.32 18.20 3.77
CA VAL A 342 -5.38 19.64 4.01
C VAL A 342 -4.91 19.87 5.45
N VAL A 343 -3.92 20.73 5.64
CA VAL A 343 -3.38 21.11 6.95
C VAL A 343 -3.94 22.47 7.35
N LEU A 344 -4.59 22.55 8.51
CA LEU A 344 -5.10 23.79 9.13
C LEU A 344 -4.21 24.13 10.32
N SER A 345 -3.38 25.16 10.20
CA SER A 345 -2.40 25.55 11.22
C SER A 345 -2.49 27.03 11.54
N ASP A 346 -2.35 27.40 12.81
CA ASP A 346 -2.15 28.78 13.28
C ASP A 346 -0.73 29.28 13.04
N PHE A 347 -0.24 28.98 11.83
CA PHE A 347 1.15 28.93 11.50
C PHE A 347 1.89 30.24 11.84
N PRO A 348 2.89 30.18 12.73
CA PRO A 348 3.53 31.37 13.24
C PRO A 348 4.57 31.93 12.24
N PRO A 349 4.99 33.20 12.40
CA PRO A 349 6.10 33.73 11.62
C PRO A 349 7.42 33.03 11.99
N ILE A 350 8.37 32.99 11.06
CA ILE A 350 9.74 32.51 11.32
C ILE A 350 10.36 33.36 12.44
N GLY A 351 10.93 32.71 13.45
CA GLY A 351 11.50 33.37 14.63
C GLY A 351 10.48 33.65 15.74
N VAL A 352 9.31 33.03 15.69
CA VAL A 352 8.31 33.03 16.77
C VAL A 352 8.90 32.67 18.12
N VAL A 353 8.36 33.29 19.16
CA VAL A 353 8.72 33.05 20.56
C VAL A 353 7.46 32.87 21.41
N LYS A 354 7.57 32.16 22.53
CA LYS A 354 6.43 31.95 23.45
C LYS A 354 6.00 33.23 24.19
N GLY A 355 6.86 34.24 24.24
CA GLY A 355 6.64 35.47 25.00
C GLY A 355 7.85 36.38 25.00
N GLY A 356 7.81 37.43 25.82
CA GLY A 356 8.82 38.48 25.87
C GLY A 356 8.37 39.79 25.23
N ASP A 357 9.31 40.73 25.09
CA ASP A 357 9.06 42.06 24.55
C ASP A 357 9.17 42.08 23.01
N VAL A 358 8.23 41.38 22.37
CA VAL A 358 8.05 41.34 20.91
C VAL A 358 6.60 41.67 20.56
N PRO A 359 6.29 42.10 19.31
CA PRO A 359 4.91 42.25 18.85
C PRO A 359 4.08 41.00 19.10
N ASN A 360 2.79 41.13 19.43
CA ASN A 360 1.92 39.97 19.70
C ASN A 360 1.83 39.01 18.52
N THR A 361 2.00 39.49 17.29
CA THR A 361 2.06 38.67 16.07
C THR A 361 3.28 37.74 16.01
N MET A 362 4.30 37.97 16.85
CA MET A 362 5.48 37.10 17.01
C MET A 362 5.35 36.15 18.21
N LYS A 363 4.23 36.20 18.93
CA LYS A 363 3.95 35.35 20.10
C LYS A 363 3.00 34.23 19.70
N SER A 364 3.54 33.02 19.52
CA SER A 364 2.75 31.80 19.36
C SER A 364 3.45 30.60 19.98
N ASP A 365 2.84 29.41 19.90
CA ASP A 365 3.58 28.17 20.09
C ASP A 365 4.51 27.95 18.87
N PRO A 366 5.82 27.75 19.07
CA PRO A 366 6.72 27.45 17.96
C PRO A 366 6.58 26.04 17.36
N ASP A 367 5.79 25.15 17.95
CA ASP A 367 5.70 23.75 17.51
C ASP A 367 5.05 23.56 16.13
N ASP A 368 4.11 24.40 15.70
CA ASP A 368 3.61 24.41 14.31
C ASP A 368 4.75 24.55 13.29
N MET A 369 5.77 25.37 13.58
CA MET A 369 6.95 25.51 12.71
C MET A 369 7.78 24.22 12.72
N GLN A 370 7.91 23.55 13.87
CA GLN A 370 8.57 22.25 13.95
C GLN A 370 7.81 21.20 13.13
N SER A 371 6.49 21.11 13.31
CA SER A 371 5.60 20.17 12.63
C SER A 371 5.59 20.41 11.12
N MET A 372 5.60 21.66 10.66
CA MET A 372 5.63 22.01 9.24
C MET A 372 6.95 21.63 8.56
N VAL A 373 8.09 21.83 9.23
CA VAL A 373 9.37 21.38 8.68
C VAL A 373 9.34 19.87 8.47
N ARG A 374 8.86 19.08 9.45
CA ARG A 374 8.70 17.64 9.25
C ARG A 374 7.69 17.33 8.15
N PHE A 375 6.51 17.93 8.17
CA PHE A 375 5.46 17.69 7.17
C PHE A 375 5.99 17.89 5.73
N LEU A 376 6.70 18.99 5.47
CA LEU A 376 7.26 19.30 4.16
C LEU A 376 8.30 18.25 3.73
N LEU A 377 9.08 17.70 4.66
CA LEU A 377 10.01 16.60 4.39
C LEU A 377 9.32 15.26 4.09
N TYR A 378 8.04 15.11 4.44
CA TYR A 378 7.21 13.93 4.12
C TYR A 378 6.22 14.19 2.97
N SER A 379 6.22 15.40 2.40
CA SER A 379 5.21 15.83 1.43
C SER A 379 5.26 15.07 0.09
N ASN A 380 6.35 14.37 -0.22
CA ASN A 380 6.41 13.44 -1.36
C ASN A 380 5.41 12.28 -1.21
N GLU A 381 5.00 11.93 0.00
CA GLU A 381 4.12 10.79 0.27
C GLU A 381 2.64 11.15 0.40
N LEU A 382 2.34 12.45 0.40
CA LEU A 382 1.02 12.99 0.62
C LEU A 382 0.56 13.80 -0.59
N GLN A 383 -0.72 13.71 -0.93
CA GLN A 383 -1.31 14.64 -1.89
C GLN A 383 -1.77 15.88 -1.13
N VAL A 384 -0.86 16.85 -1.01
CA VAL A 384 -1.14 18.12 -0.35
C VAL A 384 -2.14 18.91 -1.19
N GLU A 385 -3.38 19.03 -0.72
CA GLU A 385 -4.44 19.78 -1.39
C GLU A 385 -4.71 21.13 -0.75
N GLY A 386 -4.20 21.36 0.46
CA GLY A 386 -4.31 22.65 1.11
C GLY A 386 -3.32 22.84 2.26
N LEU A 387 -2.67 24.00 2.29
CA LEU A 387 -1.98 24.54 3.46
C LEU A 387 -2.75 25.79 3.91
N VAL A 388 -3.54 25.65 4.96
CA VAL A 388 -4.47 26.67 5.43
C VAL A 388 -3.88 27.38 6.64
N ALA A 389 -3.75 28.71 6.54
CA ALA A 389 -3.55 29.55 7.71
C ALA A 389 -4.87 29.66 8.46
N ALA A 390 -5.03 28.85 9.51
CA ALA A 390 -6.17 28.89 10.40
C ALA A 390 -5.91 29.85 11.58
N ALA A 391 -6.94 30.16 12.33
CA ALA A 391 -6.77 30.84 13.62
C ALA A 391 -6.47 29.81 14.71
N GLY A 392 -5.58 30.15 15.63
CA GLY A 392 -5.20 29.33 16.78
C GLY A 392 -4.30 30.12 17.71
N THR A 393 -3.98 29.50 18.85
CA THR A 393 -3.17 29.92 20.00
C THR A 393 -2.79 31.42 20.13
N PHE A 394 -3.04 31.99 21.31
CA PHE A 394 -2.75 33.38 21.69
C PHE A 394 -3.46 34.45 20.83
N ALA A 395 -2.91 34.79 19.66
CA ALA A 395 -3.40 35.90 18.84
C ALA A 395 -4.69 35.55 18.08
N MET A 396 -4.91 34.26 17.78
CA MET A 396 -6.03 33.77 16.97
C MET A 396 -6.11 34.48 15.61
N GLU A 397 -4.97 34.82 15.03
CA GLU A 397 -4.86 35.46 13.72
C GLU A 397 -4.49 34.45 12.64
N ALA A 398 -4.96 34.65 11.42
CA ALA A 398 -4.66 33.82 10.26
C ALA A 398 -3.82 34.61 9.25
N HIS A 399 -2.57 34.21 9.04
CA HIS A 399 -1.63 34.92 8.15
C HIS A 399 -0.99 33.95 7.15
N LYS A 400 -1.56 33.81 5.94
CA LYS A 400 -0.99 32.87 4.95
C LYS A 400 0.44 33.21 4.54
N LYS A 401 0.83 34.49 4.65
CA LYS A 401 2.20 34.95 4.41
C LYS A 401 3.26 34.20 5.25
N ASN A 402 2.88 33.72 6.43
CA ASN A 402 3.80 32.97 7.29
C ASN A 402 4.12 31.60 6.68
N ILE A 403 3.09 30.90 6.17
CA ILE A 403 3.25 29.62 5.46
C ILE A 403 4.07 29.85 4.18
N LEU A 404 3.76 30.90 3.41
CA LEU A 404 4.55 31.25 2.22
C LEU A 404 6.03 31.48 2.57
N GLY A 405 6.32 32.11 3.72
CA GLY A 405 7.68 32.34 4.18
C GLY A 405 8.48 31.06 4.49
N VAL A 406 7.85 29.99 4.99
CA VAL A 406 8.52 28.68 5.14
C VAL A 406 8.63 27.96 3.79
N LEU A 407 7.68 28.12 2.88
CA LEU A 407 7.78 27.58 1.52
C LEU A 407 8.94 28.21 0.73
N ASP A 408 9.30 29.48 1.00
CA ASP A 408 10.52 30.11 0.47
C ASP A 408 11.82 29.44 0.99
N ARG A 409 11.75 28.72 2.11
CA ARG A 409 12.86 27.91 2.63
C ARG A 409 12.85 26.51 2.01
N TYR A 410 11.67 25.90 1.87
CA TYR A 410 11.48 24.64 1.15
C TYR A 410 12.01 24.71 -0.29
N GLU A 411 11.71 25.78 -1.01
CA GLU A 411 12.19 26.00 -2.38
C GLU A 411 13.71 25.91 -2.51
N LYS A 412 14.46 26.38 -1.50
CA LYS A 412 15.92 26.36 -1.50
C LYS A 412 16.51 24.96 -1.35
N VAL A 413 15.73 24.01 -0.86
CA VAL A 413 16.14 22.60 -0.69
C VAL A 413 15.43 21.67 -1.68
N TYR A 414 14.46 22.17 -2.45
CA TYR A 414 13.59 21.39 -3.31
C TYR A 414 14.34 20.53 -4.32
N GLU A 415 15.34 21.08 -5.02
CA GLU A 415 16.08 20.30 -6.02
C GLU A 415 16.86 19.14 -5.39
N ASN A 416 17.37 19.30 -4.16
CA ASN A 416 17.99 18.19 -3.44
C ASN A 416 16.94 17.15 -3.04
N LEU A 417 15.82 17.56 -2.44
CA LEU A 417 14.72 16.65 -2.06
C LEU A 417 14.19 15.85 -3.27
N LYS A 418 13.93 16.54 -4.38
CA LYS A 418 13.47 15.97 -5.64
C LYS A 418 14.45 14.95 -6.23
N SER A 419 15.76 15.13 -6.02
CA SER A 419 16.76 14.16 -6.47
C SER A 419 16.67 12.81 -5.72
N HIS A 420 16.21 12.83 -4.46
CA HIS A 420 15.96 11.60 -3.69
C HIS A 420 14.63 10.95 -4.07
N ASP A 421 13.60 11.77 -4.28
CA ASP A 421 12.28 11.32 -4.69
C ASP A 421 11.60 12.36 -5.61
N PRO A 422 11.34 12.04 -6.89
CA PRO A 422 10.71 12.98 -7.82
C PRO A 422 9.29 13.40 -7.43
N ASP A 423 8.68 12.69 -6.47
CA ASP A 423 7.30 12.89 -6.05
C ASP A 423 7.08 14.05 -5.06
N PHE A 424 8.15 14.72 -4.62
CA PHE A 424 8.05 15.95 -3.84
C PHE A 424 7.26 17.04 -4.60
N PRO A 425 6.24 17.66 -3.99
CA PRO A 425 5.46 18.71 -4.64
C PRO A 425 6.33 19.94 -4.94
N THR A 426 6.11 20.56 -6.09
CA THR A 426 6.85 21.77 -6.44
C THR A 426 6.53 22.91 -5.46
N PRO A 427 7.48 23.82 -5.18
CA PRO A 427 7.23 24.99 -4.34
C PRO A 427 6.08 25.87 -4.87
N ASP A 428 5.95 26.00 -6.19
CA ASP A 428 4.86 26.71 -6.84
C ASP A 428 3.51 26.03 -6.63
N TYR A 429 3.46 24.70 -6.73
CA TYR A 429 2.24 23.94 -6.45
C TYR A 429 1.80 24.15 -4.99
N LEU A 430 2.70 24.00 -4.02
CA LEU A 430 2.39 24.23 -2.60
C LEU A 430 1.85 25.64 -2.34
N ARG A 431 2.43 26.66 -2.97
CA ARG A 431 1.91 28.05 -2.90
C ARG A 431 0.52 28.18 -3.52
N SER A 432 0.25 27.50 -4.64
CA SER A 432 -1.05 27.53 -5.31
C SER A 432 -2.18 26.89 -4.50
N VAL A 433 -1.84 25.99 -3.57
CA VAL A 433 -2.76 25.37 -2.61
C VAL A 433 -2.61 25.93 -1.19
N THR A 434 -2.01 27.11 -1.03
CA THR A 434 -1.93 27.80 0.26
C THR A 434 -3.06 28.83 0.38
N TYR A 435 -3.90 28.71 1.41
CA TYR A 435 -5.12 29.51 1.56
C TYR A 435 -5.14 30.26 2.89
N GLU A 436 -5.72 31.46 2.89
CA GLU A 436 -5.96 32.24 4.10
C GLU A 436 -7.33 31.89 4.70
N GLY A 437 -7.33 31.48 5.96
CA GLY A 437 -8.53 31.38 6.78
C GLY A 437 -8.95 32.72 7.35
N ARG A 438 -9.79 32.70 8.38
CA ARG A 438 -10.37 33.90 8.98
C ARG A 438 -10.14 33.95 10.48
N GLY A 439 -9.09 34.66 10.89
CA GLY A 439 -8.79 34.96 12.31
C GLY A 439 -9.25 36.33 12.80
N ASN A 440 -8.73 36.73 13.96
CA ASN A 440 -9.00 38.02 14.63
C ASN A 440 -8.52 39.22 13.82
N ASN A 441 -7.49 39.05 13.00
CA ASN A 441 -7.05 40.02 12.00
C ASN A 441 -8.09 40.28 10.89
N HIS A 442 -9.17 39.49 10.83
CA HIS A 442 -10.32 39.68 9.94
C HIS A 442 -11.63 39.99 10.70
N GLY A 443 -11.53 40.36 11.98
CA GLY A 443 -12.66 40.81 12.80
C GLY A 443 -13.60 39.72 13.34
N THR A 444 -13.20 38.44 13.32
CA THR A 444 -14.06 37.32 13.77
C THR A 444 -14.12 37.16 15.30
N ASN A 445 -13.16 37.73 16.06
CA ASN A 445 -13.12 37.69 17.53
C ASN A 445 -13.21 36.27 18.14
N ILE A 446 -12.36 35.37 17.66
CA ILE A 446 -12.20 34.00 18.13
C ILE A 446 -11.40 33.98 19.43
N LYS A 447 -11.87 33.18 20.40
CA LYS A 447 -11.24 32.92 21.69
C LYS A 447 -10.72 31.49 21.74
N TRP A 448 -9.48 31.37 22.19
CA TRP A 448 -8.80 30.10 22.32
C TRP A 448 -9.35 29.24 23.47
N GLY A 449 -9.69 28.00 23.16
CA GLY A 449 -10.03 26.96 24.13
C GLY A 449 -11.51 26.64 24.27
N LYS A 450 -11.78 25.63 25.09
CA LYS A 450 -13.14 25.09 25.31
C LYS A 450 -14.05 26.08 26.05
N ASP A 451 -15.31 26.14 25.62
CA ASP A 451 -16.40 26.84 26.29
C ASP A 451 -16.14 28.35 26.51
N LYS A 452 -15.34 28.97 25.62
CA LYS A 452 -15.00 30.41 25.71
C LYS A 452 -15.97 31.34 24.99
N GLN A 453 -16.71 30.80 24.03
CA GLN A 453 -17.74 31.47 23.24
C GLN A 453 -18.63 30.44 22.56
N PRO A 454 -19.84 30.81 22.10
CA PRO A 454 -20.62 29.95 21.23
C PRO A 454 -19.98 29.86 19.83
N TRP A 455 -20.15 28.71 19.17
CA TRP A 455 -19.67 28.49 17.81
C TRP A 455 -20.31 29.45 16.79
N SER A 456 -21.56 29.85 17.04
CA SER A 456 -22.34 30.75 16.18
C SER A 456 -21.78 32.16 16.06
N ASP A 457 -20.84 32.53 16.93
CA ASP A 457 -20.15 33.82 16.84
C ASP A 457 -19.05 33.82 15.77
N ILE A 458 -18.58 32.64 15.31
CA ILE A 458 -17.38 32.51 14.45
C ILE A 458 -17.57 31.71 13.16
N ILE A 459 -18.71 31.04 13.01
CA ILE A 459 -19.19 30.47 11.74
C ILE A 459 -20.65 30.85 11.48
N GLY A 460 -21.02 31.01 10.22
CA GLY A 460 -22.34 31.52 9.85
C GLY A 460 -22.38 32.27 8.52
N GLU A 461 -23.52 32.92 8.25
CA GLU A 461 -23.74 33.72 7.05
C GLU A 461 -22.73 34.88 6.98
N GLY A 462 -22.14 35.12 5.80
CA GLY A 462 -21.18 36.20 5.59
C GLY A 462 -19.80 35.97 6.23
N LEU A 463 -19.56 34.81 6.82
CA LEU A 463 -18.29 34.47 7.46
C LEU A 463 -17.37 33.60 6.59
N ASP A 464 -17.73 33.28 5.35
CA ASP A 464 -16.86 32.53 4.44
C ASP A 464 -15.43 33.12 4.32
N SER A 465 -14.46 32.25 4.05
CA SER A 465 -13.05 32.58 3.83
C SER A 465 -12.54 31.94 2.54
N GLU A 466 -11.35 32.37 2.08
CA GLU A 466 -10.65 31.70 0.98
C GLU A 466 -10.46 30.21 1.28
N ALA A 467 -10.07 29.88 2.52
CA ALA A 467 -9.86 28.50 2.95
C ALA A 467 -11.15 27.67 3.02
N SER A 468 -12.26 28.20 3.57
CA SER A 468 -13.51 27.44 3.68
C SER A 468 -14.07 27.11 2.30
N ASP A 469 -13.99 28.05 1.35
CA ASP A 469 -14.40 27.82 -0.03
C ASP A 469 -13.46 26.84 -0.76
N ALA A 470 -12.16 26.88 -0.47
CA ALA A 470 -11.19 25.92 -1.00
C ALA A 470 -11.48 24.49 -0.50
N ILE A 471 -11.75 24.32 0.80
CA ILE A 471 -12.10 23.02 1.40
C ILE A 471 -13.34 22.44 0.70
N ILE A 472 -14.37 23.25 0.46
CA ILE A 472 -15.55 22.79 -0.29
C ILE A 472 -15.16 22.25 -1.67
N LYS A 473 -14.40 23.04 -2.44
CA LYS A 473 -13.95 22.65 -3.79
C LYS A 473 -13.08 21.39 -3.77
N ILE A 474 -12.22 21.23 -2.78
CA ILE A 474 -11.34 20.07 -2.60
C ILE A 474 -12.17 18.80 -2.37
N VAL A 475 -13.14 18.85 -1.47
CA VAL A 475 -14.00 17.69 -1.14
C VAL A 475 -14.95 17.35 -2.31
N ASP A 476 -15.39 18.36 -3.05
CA ASP A 476 -16.25 18.20 -4.23
C ASP A 476 -15.53 17.62 -5.44
N LYS A 477 -14.19 17.54 -5.45
CA LYS A 477 -13.46 16.89 -6.55
C LYS A 477 -14.02 15.48 -6.78
N PRO A 478 -14.14 15.04 -8.05
CA PRO A 478 -14.61 13.71 -8.41
C PRO A 478 -13.51 12.66 -8.16
N ASP A 479 -12.96 12.68 -6.96
CA ASP A 479 -11.96 11.77 -6.45
C ASP A 479 -12.61 10.94 -5.33
N PRO A 480 -12.60 9.61 -5.44
CA PRO A 480 -13.26 8.71 -4.49
C PRO A 480 -12.50 8.62 -3.15
N ARG A 481 -11.24 9.05 -3.08
CA ARG A 481 -10.46 9.02 -1.83
C ARG A 481 -10.99 10.08 -0.85
N PRO A 482 -11.05 9.75 0.45
CA PRO A 482 -11.36 10.74 1.46
C PRO A 482 -10.30 11.85 1.52
N VAL A 483 -10.67 12.99 2.08
CA VAL A 483 -9.77 14.11 2.37
C VAL A 483 -9.52 14.17 3.86
N TRP A 484 -8.26 14.02 4.25
CA TRP A 484 -7.80 14.21 5.62
C TRP A 484 -7.61 15.70 5.91
N ILE A 485 -8.30 16.19 6.95
CA ILE A 485 -8.17 17.54 7.47
C ILE A 485 -7.40 17.45 8.78
N SER A 486 -6.10 17.73 8.73
CA SER A 486 -5.23 17.77 9.91
C SER A 486 -5.32 19.16 10.54
N VAL A 487 -5.96 19.25 11.70
CA VAL A 487 -6.22 20.50 12.40
C VAL A 487 -5.21 20.67 13.53
N TRP A 488 -4.18 21.47 13.25
CA TRP A 488 -3.09 21.86 14.15
C TRP A 488 -3.47 23.08 14.99
N GLY A 489 -4.28 23.98 14.43
CA GLY A 489 -4.87 25.13 15.13
C GLY A 489 -6.36 24.95 15.44
N GLY A 490 -7.18 25.94 15.08
CA GLY A 490 -8.64 25.90 15.20
C GLY A 490 -9.36 25.22 14.01
N PRO A 491 -10.41 24.40 14.23
CA PRO A 491 -11.17 23.74 13.16
C PRO A 491 -12.17 24.65 12.42
N ARG A 492 -12.17 25.95 12.71
CA ARG A 492 -13.15 26.91 12.18
C ARG A 492 -13.35 26.84 10.66
N GLU A 493 -12.30 26.68 9.87
CA GLU A 493 -12.43 26.71 8.40
C GLU A 493 -13.16 25.49 7.83
N VAL A 494 -12.90 24.29 8.36
CA VAL A 494 -13.67 23.09 7.98
C VAL A 494 -15.09 23.14 8.53
N ALA A 495 -15.28 23.73 9.72
CA ALA A 495 -16.62 23.94 10.27
C ALA A 495 -17.46 24.92 9.44
N GLN A 496 -16.88 26.04 8.99
CA GLN A 496 -17.55 27.00 8.09
C GLN A 496 -17.89 26.33 6.75
N ALA A 497 -16.98 25.52 6.20
CA ALA A 497 -17.24 24.78 4.96
C ALA A 497 -18.46 23.85 5.09
N ILE A 498 -18.51 23.04 6.15
CA ILE A 498 -19.65 22.15 6.43
C ILE A 498 -20.92 22.97 6.70
N TRP A 499 -20.83 24.06 7.46
CA TRP A 499 -21.97 24.94 7.73
C TRP A 499 -22.57 25.49 6.43
N LYS A 500 -21.73 25.97 5.51
CA LYS A 500 -22.18 26.48 4.21
C LYS A 500 -22.84 25.39 3.38
N VAL A 501 -22.24 24.19 3.29
CA VAL A 501 -22.82 23.05 2.57
C VAL A 501 -24.19 22.69 3.16
N LYS A 502 -24.29 22.57 4.48
CA LYS A 502 -25.54 22.26 5.19
C LYS A 502 -26.65 23.27 4.90
N ASN A 503 -26.33 24.56 4.75
CA ASN A 503 -27.32 25.61 4.54
C ASN A 503 -27.62 25.92 3.05
N THR A 504 -26.85 25.35 2.12
CA THR A 504 -26.99 25.67 0.68
C THR A 504 -27.26 24.48 -0.22
N ARG A 505 -27.08 23.25 0.28
CA ARG A 505 -27.29 21.99 -0.47
C ARG A 505 -28.39 21.15 0.15
N SER A 506 -28.82 20.12 -0.58
CA SER A 506 -29.73 19.11 -0.04
C SER A 506 -29.06 18.25 1.04
N GLU A 507 -29.88 17.58 1.85
CA GLU A 507 -29.41 16.66 2.90
C GLU A 507 -28.53 15.52 2.34
N ALA A 508 -28.91 14.92 1.21
CA ALA A 508 -28.12 13.88 0.55
C ALA A 508 -26.75 14.38 0.03
N GLU A 509 -26.69 15.62 -0.44
CA GLU A 509 -25.42 16.25 -0.86
C GLU A 509 -24.53 16.58 0.35
N LEU A 510 -25.12 16.99 1.47
CA LEU A 510 -24.41 17.17 2.74
C LEU A 510 -23.86 15.85 3.26
N GLU A 511 -24.66 14.79 3.30
CA GLU A 511 -24.23 13.44 3.68
C GLU A 511 -23.06 12.97 2.81
N THR A 512 -23.17 13.16 1.49
CA THR A 512 -22.09 12.83 0.55
C THR A 512 -20.82 13.64 0.84
N PHE A 513 -20.95 14.94 1.09
CA PHE A 513 -19.82 15.81 1.43
C PHE A 513 -19.13 15.37 2.73
N VAL A 514 -19.91 15.14 3.79
CA VAL A 514 -19.42 14.69 5.11
C VAL A 514 -18.77 13.31 5.02
N SER A 515 -19.32 12.39 4.21
CA SER A 515 -18.78 11.03 4.04
C SER A 515 -17.35 11.00 3.49
N LYS A 516 -16.91 12.06 2.80
CA LYS A 516 -15.56 12.19 2.24
C LYS A 516 -14.55 12.81 3.21
N LEU A 517 -14.97 13.32 4.35
CA LEU A 517 -14.09 14.02 5.29
C LEU A 517 -13.55 13.08 6.37
N ARG A 518 -12.27 13.24 6.70
CA ARG A 518 -11.61 12.64 7.87
C ARG A 518 -10.92 13.76 8.64
N ILE A 519 -11.37 14.08 9.85
CA ILE A 519 -10.82 15.21 10.61
C ILE A 519 -9.95 14.71 11.76
N PHE A 520 -8.72 15.20 11.86
CA PHE A 520 -7.83 14.95 12.99
C PHE A 520 -7.68 16.26 13.78
N LEU A 521 -8.26 16.31 14.98
CA LEU A 521 -8.26 17.46 15.87
C LEU A 521 -7.14 17.34 16.91
N ILE A 522 -6.21 18.30 16.92
CA ILE A 522 -5.20 18.44 17.97
C ILE A 522 -5.69 19.43 19.01
N ALA A 523 -5.87 18.95 20.23
CA ALA A 523 -6.43 19.70 21.36
C ALA A 523 -7.79 20.34 21.05
N TYR A 524 -8.30 21.13 22.00
CA TYR A 524 -9.53 21.89 21.83
C TYR A 524 -9.18 23.37 21.72
N GLN A 525 -9.24 23.92 20.52
CA GLN A 525 -8.65 25.23 20.23
C GLN A 525 -9.66 26.35 19.96
N ASP A 526 -10.85 26.03 19.48
CA ASP A 526 -11.97 26.97 19.37
C ASP A 526 -13.32 26.27 19.54
N ALA A 527 -14.39 27.06 19.62
CA ALA A 527 -15.75 26.57 19.86
C ALA A 527 -16.32 25.66 18.75
N THR A 528 -15.79 25.73 17.52
CA THR A 528 -16.27 24.89 16.41
C THR A 528 -15.85 23.43 16.53
N HIS A 529 -14.87 23.12 17.39
CA HIS A 529 -14.50 21.75 17.74
C HIS A 529 -15.71 21.00 18.32
N GLY A 530 -16.39 21.60 19.31
CA GLY A 530 -17.57 21.00 19.92
C GLY A 530 -18.73 20.85 18.94
N TRP A 531 -18.97 21.90 18.14
CA TRP A 531 -20.03 21.88 17.12
C TRP A 531 -19.86 20.75 16.11
N LEU A 532 -18.64 20.52 15.60
CA LEU A 532 -18.37 19.41 14.66
C LEU A 532 -18.72 18.05 15.26
N MET A 533 -18.35 17.80 16.51
CA MET A 533 -18.61 16.54 17.18
C MET A 533 -20.09 16.38 17.57
N GLU A 534 -20.75 17.45 18.03
CA GLU A 534 -22.14 17.38 18.50
C GLU A 534 -23.15 17.31 17.35
N GLU A 535 -22.92 18.07 16.29
CA GLU A 535 -23.85 18.18 15.16
C GLU A 535 -23.70 17.03 14.16
N PHE A 536 -22.51 16.45 14.03
CA PHE A 536 -22.20 15.41 13.04
C PHE A 536 -21.66 14.13 13.69
N PRO A 537 -22.52 13.32 14.32
CA PRO A 537 -22.10 12.06 14.97
C PRO A 537 -21.52 11.04 13.99
N ASP A 538 -21.86 11.09 12.70
CA ASP A 538 -21.37 10.18 11.66
C ASP A 538 -20.08 10.66 10.96
N LEU A 539 -19.69 11.92 11.17
CA LEU A 539 -18.43 12.45 10.64
C LEU A 539 -17.24 11.75 11.31
N PHE A 540 -16.28 11.31 10.52
CA PHE A 540 -15.07 10.69 11.03
C PHE A 540 -14.19 11.75 11.69
N ILE A 541 -13.98 11.63 13.01
CA ILE A 541 -13.15 12.55 13.78
C ILE A 541 -12.19 11.77 14.68
N ILE A 542 -10.90 12.09 14.63
CA ILE A 542 -9.93 11.73 15.67
C ILE A 542 -9.74 12.97 16.56
N ASP A 543 -10.24 12.93 17.79
CA ASP A 543 -10.08 13.97 18.81
C ASP A 543 -8.94 13.61 19.76
N SER A 544 -7.76 14.17 19.49
CA SER A 544 -6.56 13.96 20.30
C SER A 544 -6.36 15.11 21.29
N ARG A 545 -6.72 14.89 22.55
CA ARG A 545 -6.56 15.91 23.62
C ARG A 545 -5.31 15.70 24.47
N LYS A 546 -4.77 14.48 24.49
CA LYS A 546 -3.61 14.11 25.29
C LYS A 546 -2.65 13.18 24.55
N THR A 547 -3.15 12.34 23.65
CA THR A 547 -2.32 11.36 22.92
C THR A 547 -1.23 12.04 22.11
N TYR A 548 -1.53 13.16 21.45
CA TYR A 548 -0.58 13.94 20.65
C TYR A 548 0.72 14.30 21.38
N GLN A 549 0.65 14.52 22.70
CA GLN A 549 1.80 14.83 23.56
C GLN A 549 2.81 13.68 23.66
N GLY A 550 2.53 12.51 23.07
CA GLY A 550 3.51 11.44 22.91
C GLY A 550 4.63 11.76 21.92
N MET A 551 4.44 12.76 21.05
CA MET A 551 5.49 13.31 20.20
C MET A 551 6.51 14.12 21.00
N PHE A 552 6.11 14.69 22.15
CA PHE A 552 7.01 15.46 23.01
C PHE A 552 8.13 14.58 23.54
N GLY A 553 9.36 14.89 23.12
CA GLY A 553 10.51 14.04 23.36
C GLY A 553 11.69 14.76 24.00
N GLY A 554 11.58 16.03 24.38
CA GLY A 554 12.70 16.87 24.82
C GLY A 554 13.59 16.38 25.99
N ARG A 555 13.25 15.25 26.63
CA ARG A 555 14.05 14.58 27.67
C ARG A 555 14.65 13.24 27.23
N ASP A 556 14.43 12.85 25.98
CA ASP A 556 14.86 11.60 25.35
C ASP A 556 16.04 11.92 24.42
N GLN A 557 17.08 11.07 24.40
CA GLN A 557 18.28 11.30 23.58
C GLN A 557 18.02 11.33 22.07
N LEU A 558 16.86 10.83 21.62
CA LEU A 558 16.45 10.89 20.21
C LEU A 558 15.59 12.11 19.88
N SER A 559 15.35 13.00 20.85
CA SER A 559 14.42 14.12 20.69
C SER A 559 14.77 15.35 21.54
N ASP A 560 15.89 15.31 22.29
CA ASP A 560 16.40 16.47 23.01
C ASP A 560 17.00 17.51 22.06
N LEU A 561 17.40 18.66 22.61
CA LEU A 561 17.95 19.74 21.81
C LEU A 561 19.31 19.40 21.17
N ASN A 562 20.08 18.48 21.76
CA ASN A 562 21.35 18.07 21.16
C ASN A 562 21.08 17.26 19.89
N TRP A 563 20.18 16.28 19.96
CA TRP A 563 19.73 15.51 18.81
C TRP A 563 19.13 16.38 17.72
N VAL A 564 18.22 17.30 18.09
CA VAL A 564 17.60 18.23 17.14
C VAL A 564 18.66 19.12 16.48
N ASN A 565 19.63 19.63 17.25
CA ASN A 565 20.69 20.45 16.67
C ASN A 565 21.59 19.65 15.73
N GLU A 566 21.93 18.42 16.09
CA GLU A 566 22.84 17.56 15.34
C GLU A 566 22.21 17.05 14.05
N HIS A 567 20.96 16.60 14.10
CA HIS A 567 20.34 15.83 13.01
C HIS A 567 19.29 16.57 12.21
N ILE A 568 18.81 17.71 12.72
CA ILE A 568 17.75 18.47 12.05
C ILE A 568 18.22 19.89 11.77
N ARG A 569 18.65 20.66 12.77
CA ARG A 569 18.83 22.11 12.61
C ARG A 569 20.16 22.47 11.95
N LYS A 570 21.29 22.04 12.53
CA LYS A 570 22.59 22.57 12.11
C LYS A 570 23.10 21.82 10.89
N GLY A 571 23.34 22.53 9.79
CA GLY A 571 23.96 21.94 8.60
C GLY A 571 23.03 21.14 7.69
N HIS A 572 21.70 21.25 7.88
CA HIS A 572 20.69 20.54 7.05
C HIS A 572 19.87 21.53 6.19
N GLY A 573 20.42 22.71 5.93
CA GLY A 573 19.90 23.64 4.92
C GLY A 573 18.74 24.56 5.39
N PRO A 574 18.32 25.50 4.53
CA PRO A 574 17.46 26.62 4.93
C PRO A 574 16.08 26.24 5.46
N LEU A 575 15.51 25.11 5.04
CA LEU A 575 14.25 24.59 5.57
C LEU A 575 14.40 24.11 7.00
N CYS A 576 15.47 23.39 7.32
CA CYS A 576 15.65 22.84 8.65
C CYS A 576 16.22 23.87 9.64
N ASP A 577 16.95 24.90 9.16
CA ASP A 577 17.46 26.01 9.98
C ASP A 577 16.34 26.78 10.71
N VAL A 578 15.12 26.82 10.15
CA VAL A 578 13.99 27.52 10.76
C VAL A 578 13.26 26.70 11.83
N TYR A 579 13.61 25.41 12.00
CA TYR A 579 13.06 24.56 13.05
C TYR A 579 13.42 25.14 14.44
N PRO A 580 12.44 25.56 15.27
CA PRO A 580 12.71 26.18 16.57
C PRO A 580 13.37 25.22 17.57
N HIS A 581 14.10 25.76 18.54
CA HIS A 581 14.78 24.98 19.57
C HIS A 581 13.85 24.45 20.67
N GLU A 582 12.63 24.98 20.76
CA GLU A 582 11.65 24.65 21.77
C GLU A 582 10.24 24.95 21.27
N GLY A 583 9.24 24.29 21.87
CA GLY A 583 7.82 24.62 21.77
C GLY A 583 7.23 24.89 23.16
N MET A 584 5.91 24.90 23.30
CA MET A 584 5.29 24.87 24.62
C MET A 584 5.48 23.51 25.28
N GLY A 585 6.02 23.52 26.49
CA GLY A 585 6.13 22.32 27.33
C GLY A 585 7.43 21.51 27.19
N CYS A 586 8.28 21.77 26.20
CA CYS A 586 9.61 21.16 26.12
C CYS A 586 10.65 21.98 25.32
N THR A 587 11.91 21.55 25.38
CA THR A 587 13.02 21.99 24.53
C THR A 587 13.52 20.78 23.75
N GLY A 588 13.80 20.91 22.45
CA GLY A 588 13.96 19.78 21.53
C GLY A 588 12.71 19.57 20.67
N VAL A 589 12.31 18.32 20.46
CA VAL A 589 11.09 17.97 19.69
C VAL A 589 9.85 18.17 20.55
N CYS A 590 9.02 19.13 20.15
CA CYS A 590 7.77 19.53 20.79
C CYS A 590 6.60 19.55 19.82
N GLU A 591 6.73 18.89 18.67
CA GLU A 591 5.80 18.85 17.55
C GLU A 591 4.41 18.30 17.94
N GLY A 592 3.56 19.13 18.56
CA GLY A 592 2.25 18.73 19.07
C GLY A 592 1.32 18.24 17.97
N ASP A 593 1.47 18.78 16.77
CA ASP A 593 0.53 18.57 15.67
C ASP A 593 0.96 17.52 14.67
N THR A 594 2.24 17.17 14.67
CA THR A 594 2.79 16.12 13.80
C THR A 594 2.02 14.80 13.85
N PRO A 595 1.52 14.32 15.00
CA PRO A 595 0.66 13.14 15.04
C PRO A 595 -0.52 13.16 14.06
N ALA A 596 -1.05 14.34 13.72
CA ALA A 596 -2.22 14.50 12.86
C ALA A 596 -2.03 14.09 11.39
N PHE A 597 -0.79 13.87 10.94
CA PHE A 597 -0.51 13.28 9.62
C PHE A 597 0.30 11.98 9.71
N MET A 598 0.88 11.67 10.87
CA MET A 598 1.77 10.52 11.01
C MET A 598 1.02 9.17 11.02
N ASN A 599 -0.29 9.15 11.29
CA ASN A 599 -1.10 7.94 11.08
C ASN A 599 -1.18 7.53 9.59
N LEU A 600 -1.14 8.50 8.68
CA LEU A 600 -1.11 8.29 7.23
C LEU A 600 0.27 7.80 6.79
N ILE A 601 1.34 8.39 7.34
CA ILE A 601 2.71 7.95 7.05
C ILE A 601 2.92 6.50 7.51
N SER A 602 2.48 6.14 8.71
CA SER A 602 2.64 4.77 9.20
C SER A 602 1.77 3.75 8.43
N GLU A 603 0.63 4.16 7.87
CA GLU A 603 -0.14 3.34 6.92
C GLU A 603 0.69 3.04 5.66
N LEU A 604 1.39 4.04 5.11
CA LEU A 604 2.28 3.83 3.96
C LEU A 604 3.48 2.94 4.26
N ARG A 605 3.78 2.70 5.54
CA ARG A 605 4.76 1.71 6.01
C ARG A 605 4.13 0.34 6.30
N GLY A 606 2.82 0.19 6.11
CA GLY A 606 2.06 -1.03 6.38
C GLY A 606 1.83 -1.32 7.86
N LEU A 607 1.85 -0.29 8.71
CA LEU A 607 1.74 -0.46 10.18
C LEU A 607 0.30 -0.39 10.69
N ASN A 608 -0.58 0.34 10.00
CA ASN A 608 -1.98 0.52 10.37
C ASN A 608 -2.83 0.78 9.13
N ASP A 609 -4.15 0.67 9.30
CA ASP A 609 -5.16 1.29 8.44
C ASP A 609 -5.53 2.66 9.04
N SER A 610 -5.44 3.75 8.26
CA SER A 610 -5.79 5.08 8.78
C SER A 610 -7.30 5.25 9.00
N GLU A 611 -8.15 4.48 8.31
CA GLU A 611 -9.60 4.44 8.53
C GLU A 611 -10.00 3.63 9.78
N ASP A 612 -9.04 2.97 10.45
CA ASP A 612 -9.21 2.34 11.76
C ASP A 612 -8.24 2.91 12.82
N PRO A 613 -8.55 4.07 13.41
CA PRO A 613 -7.76 4.69 14.48
C PRO A 613 -7.63 3.87 15.77
N THR A 614 -8.32 2.72 15.87
CA THR A 614 -8.14 1.80 17.01
C THR A 614 -6.84 1.00 16.90
N GLN A 615 -6.22 0.97 15.73
CA GLN A 615 -4.92 0.35 15.51
C GLN A 615 -3.77 1.25 16.00
N PRO A 616 -2.67 0.68 16.52
CA PRO A 616 -1.48 1.45 16.85
C PRO A 616 -0.85 2.05 15.58
N SER A 617 -0.60 3.37 15.59
CA SER A 617 0.05 4.08 14.49
C SER A 617 1.11 5.05 15.01
N TRP A 618 1.89 5.66 14.11
CA TRP A 618 2.79 6.76 14.49
C TRP A 618 2.02 8.02 14.92
N GLY A 619 0.76 8.17 14.48
CA GLY A 619 -0.16 9.21 14.94
C GLY A 619 -0.86 8.89 16.26
N GLY A 620 -0.68 7.68 16.80
CA GLY A 620 -1.26 7.23 18.08
C GLY A 620 -2.27 6.10 17.93
N GLN A 621 -2.90 5.77 19.06
CA GLN A 621 -3.97 4.77 19.13
C GLN A 621 -5.15 5.35 19.90
N TYR A 622 -6.34 5.22 19.32
CA TYR A 622 -7.56 5.86 19.81
C TYR A 622 -8.62 4.82 20.13
N LYS A 623 -9.71 5.27 20.75
CA LYS A 623 -10.88 4.43 21.01
C LYS A 623 -12.11 5.09 20.41
N ARG A 624 -12.95 4.29 19.76
CA ARG A 624 -14.22 4.77 19.22
C ARG A 624 -15.15 5.20 20.35
N LEU A 625 -15.72 6.40 20.23
CA LEU A 625 -16.77 6.90 21.10
C LEU A 625 -18.09 6.24 20.71
N ALA A 626 -18.70 5.51 21.64
CA ALA A 626 -19.89 4.69 21.37
C ALA A 626 -21.04 5.52 20.77
N GLY A 627 -21.67 5.00 19.71
CA GLY A 627 -22.75 5.68 19.00
C GLY A 627 -22.33 6.78 18.05
N THR A 628 -21.02 6.94 17.78
CA THR A 628 -20.49 7.94 16.86
C THR A 628 -19.38 7.36 15.97
N ASN A 629 -19.00 8.13 14.95
CA ASN A 629 -17.79 7.95 14.16
C ASN A 629 -16.61 8.78 14.66
N HIS A 630 -16.62 9.14 15.95
CA HIS A 630 -15.51 9.83 16.59
C HIS A 630 -14.62 8.84 17.34
N PHE A 631 -13.34 9.18 17.39
CA PHE A 631 -12.29 8.45 18.07
C PHE A 631 -11.61 9.41 19.04
N VAL A 632 -11.60 9.07 20.32
CA VAL A 632 -11.03 9.90 21.38
C VAL A 632 -9.78 9.23 21.96
N ASP A 633 -9.01 9.94 22.77
CA ASP A 633 -7.78 9.42 23.39
C ASP A 633 -7.97 7.99 23.97
N GLY A 634 -7.13 7.07 23.49
CA GLY A 634 -7.08 5.66 23.90
C GLY A 634 -5.98 5.42 24.95
N PRO A 635 -4.95 4.60 24.65
CA PRO A 635 -3.82 4.35 25.56
C PRO A 635 -2.98 5.59 25.92
N GLY A 636 -3.15 6.70 25.21
CA GLY A 636 -2.45 7.96 25.49
C GLY A 636 -1.05 8.04 24.87
N LYS A 637 -0.21 8.90 25.44
CA LYS A 637 1.11 9.31 24.91
C LYS A 637 2.02 8.16 24.48
N SER A 638 1.99 7.05 25.22
CA SER A 638 2.84 5.88 24.96
C SER A 638 2.53 5.20 23.63
N SER A 639 1.31 5.36 23.10
CA SER A 639 0.93 4.83 21.79
C SER A 639 1.71 5.48 20.63
N ILE A 640 2.18 6.72 20.81
CA ILE A 640 3.06 7.42 19.87
C ILE A 640 4.53 7.19 20.25
N SER A 641 4.91 7.46 21.50
CA SER A 641 6.32 7.50 21.90
C SER A 641 7.05 6.18 21.72
N ARG A 642 6.34 5.04 21.70
CA ARG A 642 6.90 3.72 21.42
C ARG A 642 7.56 3.61 20.04
N TRP A 643 7.14 4.43 19.07
CA TRP A 643 7.63 4.45 17.70
C TRP A 643 8.76 5.46 17.47
N ARG A 644 9.21 6.15 18.52
CA ARG A 644 10.16 7.26 18.41
C ARG A 644 11.42 6.91 17.68
N LYS A 645 11.98 5.74 17.94
CA LYS A 645 13.17 5.27 17.25
C LYS A 645 12.98 5.24 15.73
N ASP A 646 11.80 4.85 15.26
CA ASP A 646 11.52 4.64 13.85
C ASP A 646 11.26 5.98 13.15
N TYR A 647 10.35 6.81 13.67
CA TYR A 647 10.04 8.09 13.04
C TYR A 647 11.14 9.14 13.18
N GLN A 648 12.00 9.08 14.22
CA GLN A 648 13.15 9.98 14.35
C GLN A 648 14.28 9.60 13.41
N LYS A 649 14.51 8.30 13.21
CA LYS A 649 15.46 7.82 12.20
C LYS A 649 15.06 8.31 10.81
N GLU A 650 13.77 8.21 10.48
CA GLU A 650 13.29 8.65 9.17
C GLU A 650 13.34 10.19 9.03
N PHE A 651 13.03 10.95 10.09
CA PHE A 651 13.15 12.40 10.06
C PHE A 651 14.58 12.89 9.87
N GLN A 652 15.54 12.28 10.56
CA GLN A 652 16.96 12.53 10.34
C GLN A 652 17.34 12.28 8.87
N GLN A 653 16.99 11.11 8.34
CA GLN A 653 17.31 10.76 6.95
C GLN A 653 16.75 11.78 5.95
N ARG A 654 15.53 12.26 6.16
CA ARG A 654 14.92 13.27 5.29
C ARG A 654 15.51 14.66 5.46
N ALA A 655 15.98 15.01 6.66
CA ALA A 655 16.74 16.23 6.86
C ALA A 655 18.08 16.18 6.10
N ASP A 656 18.74 15.02 6.05
CA ASP A 656 19.98 14.84 5.27
C ASP A 656 19.76 15.09 3.76
N TRP A 657 18.56 14.79 3.25
CA TRP A 657 18.19 15.03 1.85
C TRP A 657 18.16 16.51 1.49
N CYS A 658 18.04 17.42 2.46
CA CYS A 658 18.06 18.86 2.19
C CYS A 658 19.43 19.36 1.70
N VAL A 659 20.52 18.65 2.00
CA VAL A 659 21.90 19.11 1.73
C VAL A 659 22.73 18.14 0.90
N THR A 660 22.26 16.91 0.72
CA THR A 660 22.96 15.87 -0.05
C THR A 660 22.15 15.59 -1.32
N PRO A 661 22.60 15.94 -2.54
CA PRO A 661 21.93 15.49 -3.76
C PRO A 661 22.21 14.00 -3.99
N LYS A 662 21.31 13.31 -4.70
CA LYS A 662 21.45 11.90 -5.06
C LYS A 662 22.00 11.68 -6.47
#